data_AF-A0A9E1H0T8-F1
#
_entry.id   AF-A0A9E1H0T8-F1
#
_cell.length_a   1.000
_cell.length_b   1.000
_cell.length_c   1.000
_cell.angle_alpha   90.00
_cell.angle_beta   90.00
_cell.angle_gamma   90.00
#
_symmetry.space_group_name_H-M   'P 1'
#
loop_
_entity.id
_entity.type
_entity.pdbx_description
1 polymer ?
#
loop_
_entity_poly.entity_id
_entity_poly.type
_entity_poly.pdbx_seq_one_letter_code
_entity_poly.pdbx_strand_id
1 'polypeptide(L)'
;MKQVRKSLSKIVAVMLTAAMLIQPYGVQETKAEKSTYGINNPVITSTATIWDSIYFGTYNNEKIRWRVLDVNGEDAFLFSESVLDVQPFHNKSDNNVSWASSSLRTWLNSTFLDKAFTEDEKKQIMNYPFEVDTNPEQATSFPWSVTVDQVSLPSIKEVSMGKYGFESVYNIASATRETETGTGVWWLRTNGGGDGLIADVTEDGCGVYTGISTWNELTGEARTAGIRPVIHLNLKGADFENAGSIKKIVERNTQVISTDAPTQQPSTNSPTQTKTPDLSTPEPSETPTASPDKTPVPSNDFEDDAEIPKGYEAIATIDDLAGIRNDLNGKYILTKDIDLSETKYGGMYDSGNGWSPIENFAGVLDGNGHKIKGMHIFGELEENKIYDVGLFANLNRGAVIERLGMTGVDIDVTTGDVDDGHLISDLRYNIGAIAGRGYKCSISECYAEGTISVKGKEGDDIGGVIGRMVGERYYETEKINDCYNLINIQAEDTKNVGGICGYLNQIELEKCYNIGKVNDGNNGGAIIGTVEKYGGRISDCLYLVGSGTKDSEGTPLTEKQMQDLNWYTNFDFIDVWDIDSNSGIPYPQLKRNPQVRLKGIKVKYNPAKLEYNQGDRISLRGGEIELQYENGKTALVSMDETMLGHYDMMKIGKQTIEVKRLNKTASFTINVNPIPVKQITLDRTQLVLKKGETATLTAMVFPENATNKDVEWSSQNSSIARIDQNGKITAVSPGNTVIEAKSKSTGTVIATCNLSVIVTCDSLSIINKTVWDDDAGEYCITLNTGNTLQLKCDVSPSDATEGITWQSQNVMVAIVNAQGGVTAVGTGMTEITARSESGEMDSIYIYVPGTTPTPAPAPAPTVPNQEETEPDTTYDDSSYTHNAKQSKKPVRPGNTRVKKLKSIKKRLWVQWSKAKNAKYYQVIVATNKSFTKGLKGGKLTGLRGWCKIKRKKTYYVRVRAISSTGLVGKWSKAKKIKCK
;
A
#
# COMPACT_ATOMS: atom_id res chain seq x y z
N MET A 1 8.11 -7.05 -57.17
CA MET A 1 8.23 -7.27 -55.71
C MET A 1 8.56 -8.72 -55.37
N LYS A 2 9.82 -9.17 -55.46
CA LYS A 2 10.23 -10.53 -55.05
C LYS A 2 11.65 -10.62 -54.45
N GLN A 3 12.23 -9.48 -54.05
CA GLN A 3 13.66 -9.34 -53.74
C GLN A 3 13.95 -8.56 -52.44
N VAL A 4 12.97 -8.49 -51.52
CA VAL A 4 13.15 -7.88 -50.18
C VAL A 4 13.04 -8.92 -49.05
N ARG A 5 12.31 -10.03 -49.26
CA ARG A 5 12.26 -11.18 -48.32
C ARG A 5 13.48 -12.11 -48.44
N LYS A 6 14.70 -11.57 -48.49
CA LYS A 6 15.93 -12.39 -48.65
C LYS A 6 17.19 -11.89 -47.92
N SER A 7 17.02 -11.23 -46.77
CA SER A 7 18.13 -10.99 -45.83
C SER A 7 17.65 -11.00 -44.37
N LEU A 8 17.57 -12.20 -43.78
CA LEU A 8 17.56 -12.48 -42.33
C LEU A 8 17.55 -14.00 -42.06
N SER A 9 18.33 -14.77 -42.83
CA SER A 9 18.35 -16.25 -42.75
C SER A 9 19.76 -16.85 -42.96
N LYS A 10 20.76 -16.17 -42.41
CA LYS A 10 22.12 -16.64 -42.04
C LYS A 10 22.47 -15.80 -40.79
N ILE A 11 23.06 -16.31 -39.71
CA ILE A 11 23.84 -17.55 -39.51
C ILE A 11 23.28 -18.33 -38.31
N VAL A 12 23.34 -19.67 -38.37
CA VAL A 12 23.14 -20.59 -37.24
C VAL A 12 24.33 -21.56 -37.22
N ALA A 13 24.64 -22.11 -36.04
CA ALA A 13 25.64 -23.16 -35.75
C ALA A 13 27.12 -22.75 -35.78
N VAL A 14 27.64 -22.40 -34.60
CA VAL A 14 28.67 -23.23 -33.96
C VAL A 14 28.03 -23.79 -32.68
N MET A 15 28.30 -25.06 -32.33
CA MET A 15 27.58 -25.82 -31.30
C MET A 15 28.51 -26.81 -30.59
N LEU A 16 28.15 -27.16 -29.34
CA LEU A 16 28.72 -28.23 -28.49
C LEU A 16 30.17 -27.96 -27.98
N THR A 17 30.64 -28.43 -26.80
CA THR A 17 29.99 -28.97 -25.58
C THR A 17 30.99 -28.96 -24.42
N ALA A 18 30.52 -28.70 -23.19
CA ALA A 18 31.06 -29.25 -21.94
C ALA A 18 29.95 -29.23 -20.88
N ALA A 19 29.91 -30.19 -19.95
CA ALA A 19 28.76 -30.39 -19.06
C ALA A 19 29.13 -30.72 -17.61
N MET A 20 28.21 -30.39 -16.69
CA MET A 20 28.05 -30.86 -15.30
C MET A 20 29.22 -30.73 -14.31
N LEU A 21 28.97 -30.03 -13.20
CA LEU A 21 29.36 -30.45 -11.84
C LEU A 21 28.42 -29.78 -10.79
N ILE A 22 28.42 -30.25 -9.54
CA ILE A 22 27.27 -30.13 -8.62
C ILE A 22 27.61 -29.38 -7.31
N GLN A 23 26.92 -28.24 -7.09
CA GLN A 23 26.64 -27.58 -5.78
C GLN A 23 27.85 -27.09 -4.92
N PRO A 24 27.67 -26.33 -3.79
CA PRO A 24 26.43 -26.00 -3.06
C PRO A 24 26.18 -24.51 -2.72
N TYR A 25 24.96 -24.28 -2.19
CA TYR A 25 24.46 -23.17 -1.36
C TYR A 25 25.31 -21.90 -1.13
N GLY A 26 24.74 -20.75 -1.50
CA GLY A 26 25.06 -19.42 -0.98
C GLY A 26 23.77 -18.59 -0.81
N VAL A 27 23.72 -17.70 0.18
CA VAL A 27 22.54 -16.86 0.48
C VAL A 27 22.21 -15.97 -0.71
N GLN A 28 20.97 -16.04 -1.22
CA GLN A 28 20.52 -15.12 -2.26
C GLN A 28 19.94 -13.86 -1.63
N GLU A 29 20.74 -12.79 -1.65
CA GLU A 29 20.23 -11.43 -1.51
C GLU A 29 19.20 -11.14 -2.61
N THR A 30 18.14 -10.40 -2.30
CA THR A 30 17.19 -9.92 -3.31
C THR A 30 17.87 -8.89 -4.21
N LYS A 31 18.46 -9.36 -5.31
CA LYS A 31 18.88 -8.47 -6.40
C LYS A 31 17.65 -7.74 -6.93
N ALA A 32 17.69 -6.42 -6.87
CA ALA A 32 16.80 -5.58 -7.66
C ALA A 32 16.98 -5.94 -9.15
N GLU A 33 15.88 -5.92 -9.91
CA GLU A 33 15.97 -5.88 -11.36
C GLU A 33 16.63 -4.56 -11.76
N LYS A 34 17.69 -4.61 -12.58
CA LYS A 34 18.38 -3.41 -13.01
C LYS A 34 17.53 -2.67 -14.04
N SER A 35 17.22 -1.40 -13.77
CA SER A 35 16.66 -0.51 -14.78
C SER A 35 17.63 -0.37 -15.95
N THR A 36 17.08 -0.28 -17.17
CA THR A 36 17.82 0.13 -18.37
C THR A 36 18.41 1.53 -18.25
N TYR A 37 17.90 2.34 -17.32
CA TYR A 37 18.31 3.73 -17.05
C TYR A 37 19.32 3.87 -15.89
N GLY A 38 19.87 2.76 -15.37
CA GLY A 38 21.01 2.77 -14.44
C GLY A 38 20.70 3.07 -12.96
N ILE A 39 19.46 3.44 -12.62
CA ILE A 39 18.96 3.64 -11.24
C ILE A 39 18.08 2.47 -10.79
N ASN A 40 18.02 2.18 -9.48
CA ASN A 40 17.40 0.96 -8.96
C ASN A 40 16.51 1.21 -7.73
N ASN A 41 15.56 0.30 -7.50
CA ASN A 41 14.67 0.33 -6.34
C ASN A 41 15.42 0.19 -4.99
N PRO A 42 14.86 0.69 -3.87
CA PRO A 42 15.53 0.69 -2.57
C PRO A 42 15.96 -0.69 -2.09
N VAL A 43 17.24 -0.85 -1.77
CA VAL A 43 17.79 -2.07 -1.19
C VAL A 43 17.60 -2.03 0.33
N ILE A 44 16.65 -2.83 0.79
CA ILE A 44 16.21 -2.90 2.19
C ILE A 44 16.88 -4.09 2.88
N THR A 45 17.59 -3.84 3.98
CA THR A 45 18.29 -4.88 4.76
C THR A 45 17.85 -4.82 6.23
N SER A 46 18.27 -5.80 7.03
CA SER A 46 18.00 -5.82 8.49
C SER A 46 18.71 -4.71 9.28
N THR A 47 19.63 -3.95 8.68
CA THR A 47 20.46 -2.94 9.37
C THR A 47 20.53 -1.58 8.67
N ALA A 48 20.04 -1.47 7.44
CA ALA A 48 20.02 -0.23 6.65
C ALA A 48 18.97 -0.26 5.54
N THR A 49 18.58 0.91 5.07
CA THR A 49 18.02 1.09 3.71
C THR A 49 19.07 1.81 2.86
N ILE A 50 19.18 1.42 1.59
CA ILE A 50 19.98 2.11 0.58
C ILE A 50 19.05 2.48 -0.59
N TRP A 51 18.98 3.76 -0.95
CA TRP A 51 18.32 4.26 -2.15
C TRP A 51 19.38 4.63 -3.17
N ASP A 52 19.13 4.47 -4.47
CA ASP A 52 19.88 5.25 -5.46
C ASP A 52 19.40 6.71 -5.47
N SER A 53 20.19 7.61 -6.05
CA SER A 53 19.90 9.04 -6.07
C SER A 53 20.37 9.71 -7.35
N ILE A 54 19.68 10.80 -7.71
CA ILE A 54 19.96 11.60 -8.91
C ILE A 54 19.94 13.10 -8.59
N TYR A 55 20.54 13.90 -9.47
CA TYR A 55 20.27 15.33 -9.56
C TYR A 55 19.36 15.61 -10.75
N PHE A 56 18.32 16.42 -10.52
CA PHE A 56 17.35 16.83 -11.52
C PHE A 56 16.67 18.12 -11.04
N GLY A 57 16.62 19.18 -11.86
CA GLY A 57 16.27 20.51 -11.39
C GLY A 57 17.34 21.20 -10.52
N THR A 58 17.19 22.51 -10.36
CA THR A 58 18.05 23.39 -9.54
C THR A 58 17.18 24.41 -8.81
N TYR A 59 17.25 24.48 -7.48
CA TYR A 59 16.49 25.42 -6.66
C TYR A 59 17.44 26.21 -5.75
N ASN A 60 17.20 27.51 -5.56
CA ASN A 60 18.08 28.41 -4.80
C ASN A 60 19.58 28.34 -5.20
N ASN A 61 19.85 28.12 -6.50
CA ASN A 61 21.18 27.89 -7.11
C ASN A 61 21.88 26.56 -6.73
N GLU A 62 21.20 25.64 -6.06
CA GLU A 62 21.72 24.29 -5.76
C GLU A 62 20.96 23.20 -6.54
N LYS A 63 21.69 22.20 -7.06
CA LYS A 63 21.09 21.06 -7.76
C LYS A 63 20.24 20.23 -6.80
N ILE A 64 18.99 19.96 -7.15
CA ILE A 64 18.08 19.25 -6.26
C ILE A 64 18.45 17.76 -6.27
N ARG A 65 18.78 17.22 -5.09
CA ARG A 65 19.11 15.80 -4.92
C ARG A 65 17.88 15.00 -4.55
N TRP A 66 17.53 14.05 -5.40
CA TRP A 66 16.40 13.15 -5.24
C TRP A 66 16.87 11.75 -4.85
N ARG A 67 16.21 11.11 -3.88
CA ARG A 67 16.32 9.66 -3.65
C ARG A 67 15.24 8.94 -4.48
N VAL A 68 15.62 7.82 -5.08
CA VAL A 68 14.75 6.99 -5.91
C VAL A 68 13.94 6.04 -5.04
N LEU A 69 12.64 6.30 -4.89
CA LEU A 69 11.74 5.50 -4.05
C LEU A 69 11.22 4.24 -4.78
N ASP A 70 10.95 4.34 -6.08
CA ASP A 70 10.47 3.25 -6.93
C ASP A 70 10.82 3.53 -8.40
N VAL A 71 10.94 2.49 -9.22
CA VAL A 71 11.23 2.54 -10.66
C VAL A 71 10.39 1.48 -11.36
N ASN A 72 9.41 1.91 -12.16
CA ASN A 72 8.45 1.04 -12.85
C ASN A 72 8.57 1.20 -14.37
N GLY A 73 9.69 0.72 -14.92
CA GLY A 73 9.98 0.79 -16.34
C GLY A 73 10.53 2.15 -16.78
N GLU A 74 9.64 3.04 -17.22
CA GLU A 74 9.99 4.41 -17.65
C GLU A 74 9.60 5.48 -16.61
N ASP A 75 8.87 5.08 -15.56
CA ASP A 75 8.53 5.93 -14.41
C ASP A 75 9.54 5.73 -13.27
N ALA A 76 10.04 6.83 -12.69
CA ALA A 76 10.74 6.83 -11.40
C ALA A 76 10.02 7.75 -10.40
N PHE A 77 9.65 7.18 -9.25
CA PHE A 77 9.12 7.93 -8.12
C PHE A 77 10.26 8.48 -7.26
N LEU A 78 10.29 9.79 -7.08
CA LEU A 78 11.41 10.53 -6.50
C LEU A 78 10.99 11.36 -5.29
N PHE A 79 11.88 11.48 -4.30
CA PHE A 79 11.67 12.28 -3.08
C PHE A 79 12.93 13.09 -2.75
N SER A 80 12.79 14.35 -2.34
CA SER A 80 13.96 15.20 -2.04
C SER A 80 14.72 14.71 -0.79
N GLU A 81 16.05 14.67 -0.82
CA GLU A 81 16.85 14.31 0.37
C GLU A 81 16.85 15.43 1.42
N SER A 82 16.90 16.69 0.95
CA SER A 82 16.87 17.89 1.77
C SER A 82 15.47 18.53 1.82
N VAL A 83 15.24 19.33 2.86
CA VAL A 83 14.23 20.40 2.85
C VAL A 83 14.71 21.47 1.85
N LEU A 84 13.85 21.85 0.91
CA LEU A 84 14.21 22.81 -0.17
C LEU A 84 13.76 24.25 0.13
N ASP A 85 12.69 24.39 0.92
CA ASP A 85 12.09 25.67 1.32
C ASP A 85 11.35 25.50 2.65
N VAL A 86 10.88 26.60 3.27
CA VAL A 86 10.09 26.59 4.51
C VAL A 86 8.87 27.48 4.33
N GLN A 87 7.68 26.87 4.28
CA GLN A 87 6.43 27.55 3.92
C GLN A 87 5.29 27.19 4.89
N PRO A 88 4.27 28.06 5.05
CA PRO A 88 3.03 27.69 5.73
C PRO A 88 2.23 26.73 4.85
N PHE A 89 1.45 25.84 5.45
CA PHE A 89 0.59 24.92 4.69
C PHE A 89 -0.56 25.67 3.99
N HIS A 90 -1.11 26.68 4.67
CA HIS A 90 -2.10 27.61 4.11
C HIS A 90 -1.81 29.03 4.59
N ASN A 91 -2.14 30.04 3.77
CA ASN A 91 -1.77 31.44 4.00
C ASN A 91 -2.96 32.35 4.40
N LYS A 92 -4.12 31.76 4.73
CA LYS A 92 -5.32 32.45 5.23
C LYS A 92 -5.72 31.91 6.61
N SER A 93 -6.55 32.66 7.33
CA SER A 93 -7.24 32.22 8.55
C SER A 93 -8.43 31.31 8.23
N ASP A 94 -8.12 30.08 7.82
CA ASP A 94 -9.10 29.00 7.62
C ASP A 94 -8.70 27.80 8.49
N ASN A 95 -9.68 27.22 9.19
CA ASN A 95 -9.51 26.10 10.11
C ASN A 95 -9.84 24.74 9.46
N ASN A 96 -10.34 24.70 8.23
CA ASN A 96 -10.83 23.49 7.55
C ASN A 96 -10.17 23.28 6.17
N VAL A 97 -8.84 23.41 6.10
CA VAL A 97 -8.07 23.40 4.86
C VAL A 97 -7.76 21.98 4.37
N SER A 98 -8.23 21.65 3.17
CA SER A 98 -7.83 20.43 2.43
C SER A 98 -6.44 20.56 1.79
N TRP A 99 -5.81 19.45 1.39
CA TRP A 99 -4.59 19.50 0.57
C TRP A 99 -4.86 20.18 -0.78
N ALA A 100 -6.01 19.87 -1.41
CA ALA A 100 -6.40 20.37 -2.72
C ALA A 100 -6.51 21.92 -2.77
N SER A 101 -7.05 22.51 -1.69
CA SER A 101 -7.20 23.96 -1.48
C SER A 101 -6.05 24.62 -0.70
N SER A 102 -4.96 23.89 -0.43
CA SER A 102 -3.81 24.44 0.29
C SER A 102 -2.99 25.39 -0.60
N SER A 103 -2.65 26.59 -0.08
CA SER A 103 -1.81 27.54 -0.83
C SER A 103 -0.41 26.98 -1.10
N LEU A 104 0.05 26.03 -0.27
CA LEU A 104 1.29 25.30 -0.47
C LEU A 104 1.26 24.40 -1.71
N ARG A 105 0.14 23.70 -1.99
CA ARG A 105 -0.04 22.92 -3.22
C ARG A 105 0.00 23.83 -4.46
N THR A 106 -0.69 24.97 -4.40
CA THR A 106 -0.64 26.00 -5.46
C THR A 106 0.78 26.49 -5.70
N TRP A 107 1.53 26.81 -4.64
CA TRP A 107 2.92 27.26 -4.72
C TRP A 107 3.86 26.19 -5.29
N LEU A 108 3.68 24.91 -4.92
CA LEU A 108 4.47 23.80 -5.44
C LEU A 108 4.32 23.63 -6.95
N ASN A 109 3.11 23.73 -7.48
CA ASN A 109 2.80 23.53 -8.91
C ASN A 109 2.82 24.83 -9.72
N SER A 110 3.34 25.92 -9.16
CA SER A 110 3.62 27.18 -9.87
C SER A 110 5.00 27.72 -9.48
N THR A 111 5.07 28.58 -8.46
CA THR A 111 6.28 29.30 -8.05
C THR A 111 7.49 28.42 -7.76
N PHE A 112 7.30 27.21 -7.21
CA PHE A 112 8.40 26.25 -7.03
C PHE A 112 8.76 25.60 -8.36
N LEU A 113 7.79 24.99 -9.06
CA LEU A 113 7.97 24.35 -10.38
C LEU A 113 8.69 25.25 -11.40
N ASP A 114 8.32 26.53 -11.46
CA ASP A 114 8.92 27.57 -12.32
C ASP A 114 10.36 27.95 -11.96
N LYS A 115 10.74 27.83 -10.68
CA LYS A 115 12.08 28.16 -10.17
C LYS A 115 13.01 26.95 -10.10
N ALA A 116 12.44 25.75 -9.97
CA ALA A 116 13.15 24.50 -9.75
C ALA A 116 13.53 23.78 -11.05
N PHE A 117 12.76 24.00 -12.13
CA PHE A 117 12.89 23.24 -13.38
C PHE A 117 12.71 24.12 -14.62
N THR A 118 13.51 23.86 -15.64
CA THR A 118 13.36 24.44 -16.98
C THR A 118 12.14 23.88 -17.71
N GLU A 119 11.66 24.57 -18.75
CA GLU A 119 10.52 24.13 -19.58
C GLU A 119 10.68 22.72 -20.18
N ASP A 120 11.91 22.25 -20.42
CA ASP A 120 12.14 20.88 -20.92
C ASP A 120 12.17 19.85 -19.78
N GLU A 121 12.72 20.18 -18.61
CA GLU A 121 12.60 19.35 -17.40
C GLU A 121 11.13 19.20 -16.95
N LYS A 122 10.35 20.28 -16.99
CA LYS A 122 8.91 20.26 -16.66
C LYS A 122 8.11 19.28 -17.51
N LYS A 123 8.47 19.08 -18.78
CA LYS A 123 7.82 18.10 -19.69
C LYS A 123 8.17 16.64 -19.33
N GLN A 124 9.23 16.43 -18.57
CA GLN A 124 9.69 15.12 -18.12
C GLN A 124 9.08 14.74 -16.77
N ILE A 125 8.67 15.72 -15.96
CA ILE A 125 7.88 15.52 -14.74
C ILE A 125 6.43 15.20 -15.14
N MET A 126 5.92 14.05 -14.70
CA MET A 126 4.58 13.60 -15.04
C MET A 126 3.53 14.22 -14.12
N ASN A 127 2.41 14.68 -14.71
CA ASN A 127 1.17 14.92 -13.97
C ASN A 127 0.71 13.59 -13.37
N TYR A 128 0.79 13.45 -12.05
CA TYR A 128 0.57 12.18 -11.36
C TYR A 128 -0.60 12.28 -10.36
N PRO A 129 -1.52 11.29 -10.33
CA PRO A 129 -2.60 11.25 -9.36
C PRO A 129 -2.07 10.82 -7.98
N PHE A 130 -1.66 11.80 -7.17
CA PHE A 130 -1.35 11.56 -5.77
C PHE A 130 -2.65 11.39 -4.99
N GLU A 131 -2.75 10.35 -4.16
CA GLU A 131 -3.83 10.25 -3.16
C GLU A 131 -3.79 11.46 -2.21
N VAL A 132 -4.69 11.52 -1.23
CA VAL A 132 -4.55 12.40 -0.05
C VAL A 132 -4.98 11.62 1.18
N ASP A 133 -4.11 11.57 2.19
CA ASP A 133 -4.42 10.84 3.41
C ASP A 133 -5.37 11.66 4.31
N THR A 134 -6.48 11.06 4.73
CA THR A 134 -7.29 11.57 5.84
C THR A 134 -6.47 11.46 7.13
N ASN A 135 -6.29 12.56 7.86
CA ASN A 135 -5.47 12.59 9.07
C ASN A 135 -6.13 11.77 10.21
N PRO A 136 -5.52 10.68 10.74
CA PRO A 136 -6.19 9.74 11.67
C PRO A 136 -6.71 10.28 13.02
N GLU A 137 -6.37 11.51 13.43
CA GLU A 137 -7.01 12.17 14.59
C GLU A 137 -8.33 12.89 14.21
N GLN A 138 -8.70 12.91 12.92
CA GLN A 138 -9.91 13.51 12.33
C GLN A 138 -10.62 12.47 11.43
N ALA A 139 -11.78 11.96 11.85
CA ALA A 139 -12.36 10.74 11.26
C ALA A 139 -13.58 10.93 10.34
N THR A 140 -14.07 12.17 10.12
CA THR A 140 -15.46 12.38 9.60
C THR A 140 -15.68 13.58 8.67
N SER A 141 -14.67 14.41 8.36
CA SER A 141 -14.86 15.71 7.69
C SER A 141 -14.47 15.78 6.21
N PHE A 142 -13.64 14.85 5.70
CA PHE A 142 -13.27 14.79 4.28
C PHE A 142 -13.23 13.34 3.78
N PRO A 143 -13.76 13.04 2.58
CA PRO A 143 -13.62 11.72 1.95
C PRO A 143 -12.18 11.44 1.51
N TRP A 144 -11.93 10.22 1.02
CA TRP A 144 -10.72 9.93 0.25
C TRP A 144 -10.71 10.81 -1.01
N SER A 145 -9.59 11.49 -1.26
CA SER A 145 -9.43 12.42 -2.39
C SER A 145 -8.09 12.20 -3.08
N VAL A 146 -7.97 12.67 -4.32
CA VAL A 146 -6.76 12.61 -5.15
C VAL A 146 -6.45 14.01 -5.66
N THR A 147 -5.18 14.40 -5.74
CA THR A 147 -4.73 15.58 -6.49
C THR A 147 -3.81 15.16 -7.62
N VAL A 148 -4.11 15.63 -8.84
CA VAL A 148 -3.18 15.52 -9.97
C VAL A 148 -2.20 16.68 -9.86
N ASP A 149 -0.94 16.37 -9.60
CA ASP A 149 0.15 17.34 -9.40
C ASP A 149 1.36 16.93 -10.25
N GLN A 150 2.19 17.89 -10.69
CA GLN A 150 3.57 17.60 -11.13
C GLN A 150 4.52 17.52 -9.92
N VAL A 151 4.28 18.35 -8.90
CA VAL A 151 5.05 18.39 -7.66
C VAL A 151 4.09 18.35 -6.47
N SER A 152 4.23 17.35 -5.61
CA SER A 152 3.39 17.21 -4.41
C SER A 152 4.25 17.03 -3.15
N LEU A 153 3.62 16.93 -1.99
CA LEU A 153 4.27 16.40 -0.78
C LEU A 153 4.02 14.89 -0.68
N PRO A 154 4.84 14.13 0.06
CA PRO A 154 4.53 12.73 0.33
C PRO A 154 3.45 12.60 1.41
N SER A 155 2.81 11.45 1.44
CA SER A 155 1.78 11.05 2.41
C SER A 155 2.31 10.39 3.66
N ILE A 156 1.44 10.25 4.68
CA ILE A 156 1.64 9.36 5.82
C ILE A 156 1.89 7.93 5.31
N LYS A 157 1.09 7.49 4.32
CA LYS A 157 1.16 6.19 3.62
C LYS A 157 2.49 5.97 2.89
N GLU A 158 2.98 6.93 2.11
CA GLU A 158 4.28 6.85 1.42
C GLU A 158 5.45 6.85 2.40
N VAL A 159 5.49 7.79 3.36
CA VAL A 159 6.59 7.87 4.34
C VAL A 159 6.55 6.76 5.39
N SER A 160 5.54 5.89 5.35
CA SER A 160 5.48 4.62 6.10
C SER A 160 5.44 3.38 5.19
N MET A 161 5.65 3.51 3.87
CA MET A 161 5.67 2.37 2.97
C MET A 161 7.04 1.67 2.98
N GLY A 162 7.06 0.44 3.48
CA GLY A 162 8.27 -0.39 3.52
C GLY A 162 8.93 -0.58 2.15
N LYS A 163 8.14 -0.66 1.06
CA LYS A 163 8.65 -0.83 -0.31
C LYS A 163 9.51 0.36 -0.78
N TYR A 164 9.13 1.59 -0.38
CA TYR A 164 9.88 2.82 -0.63
C TYR A 164 11.06 3.00 0.35
N GLY A 165 11.35 2.00 1.18
CA GLY A 165 12.50 1.96 2.08
C GLY A 165 12.30 2.57 3.47
N PHE A 166 11.11 3.08 3.78
CA PHE A 166 10.77 3.70 5.06
C PHE A 166 10.36 2.69 6.15
N GLU A 167 10.42 3.11 7.42
CA GLU A 167 9.91 2.28 8.53
C GLU A 167 8.37 2.31 8.61
N SER A 168 7.76 1.13 8.69
CA SER A 168 6.30 0.94 8.55
C SER A 168 5.42 1.48 9.69
N VAL A 169 6.03 2.01 10.75
CA VAL A 169 5.30 2.72 11.81
C VAL A 169 5.60 4.21 11.67
N TYR A 170 4.60 4.98 11.28
CA TYR A 170 4.67 6.43 11.09
C TYR A 170 5.05 7.18 12.37
N ASN A 171 4.30 6.96 13.46
CA ASN A 171 4.45 7.68 14.74
C ASN A 171 5.61 7.17 15.64
N ILE A 172 6.72 6.78 15.01
CA ILE A 172 7.99 6.43 15.66
C ILE A 172 9.14 7.10 14.89
N ALA A 173 10.07 7.69 15.63
CA ALA A 173 11.34 8.25 15.12
C ALA A 173 12.09 7.28 14.19
N SER A 174 12.60 7.76 13.07
CA SER A 174 13.22 6.93 12.04
C SER A 174 14.21 7.68 11.15
N ALA A 175 15.45 7.18 11.12
CA ALA A 175 16.48 7.59 10.17
C ALA A 175 16.10 7.47 8.69
N THR A 176 15.03 6.76 8.36
CA THR A 176 14.50 6.75 6.98
C THR A 176 13.79 8.07 6.62
N ARG A 177 13.24 8.79 7.60
CA ARG A 177 12.48 10.05 7.46
C ARG A 177 13.24 11.30 7.93
N GLU A 178 14.33 11.15 8.69
CA GLU A 178 15.25 12.24 9.06
C GLU A 178 15.72 13.03 7.80
N THR A 179 15.95 14.34 7.98
CA THR A 179 16.59 15.22 6.99
C THR A 179 18.11 14.96 6.95
N GLU A 180 18.81 15.46 5.92
CA GLU A 180 20.29 15.50 5.93
C GLU A 180 20.81 16.71 6.75
N THR A 181 20.11 17.84 6.67
CA THR A 181 20.29 19.02 7.55
C THR A 181 19.33 18.96 8.75
N GLY A 182 19.84 18.58 9.91
CA GLY A 182 19.05 18.47 11.15
C GLY A 182 18.76 19.84 11.79
N THR A 183 17.57 20.38 11.51
CA THR A 183 16.82 21.39 12.32
C THR A 183 15.51 21.71 11.59
N GLY A 184 14.53 20.79 11.59
CA GLY A 184 13.26 21.05 10.90
C GLY A 184 12.19 19.98 11.07
N VAL A 185 10.96 20.45 11.31
CA VAL A 185 9.72 19.70 11.04
C VAL A 185 9.37 19.90 9.56
N TRP A 186 8.73 18.93 8.90
CA TRP A 186 8.31 19.04 7.49
C TRP A 186 6.89 18.50 7.23
N TRP A 187 6.17 19.09 6.28
CA TRP A 187 4.75 18.81 5.98
C TRP A 187 4.51 17.54 5.16
N LEU A 188 3.28 17.00 5.22
CA LEU A 188 2.78 15.90 4.38
C LEU A 188 1.47 16.28 3.67
N ARG A 189 1.18 15.65 2.52
CA ARG A 189 -0.12 15.80 1.83
C ARG A 189 -1.25 15.15 2.66
N THR A 190 -2.03 15.98 3.35
CA THR A 190 -3.17 15.54 4.19
C THR A 190 -4.29 16.57 4.16
N ASN A 191 -5.53 16.11 4.35
CA ASN A 191 -6.66 17.01 4.57
C ASN A 191 -6.74 17.40 6.05
N GLY A 192 -6.76 18.70 6.34
CA GLY A 192 -6.91 19.24 7.69
C GLY A 192 -8.38 19.41 8.07
N GLY A 193 -8.82 18.67 9.10
CA GLY A 193 -10.13 18.90 9.70
C GLY A 193 -10.16 20.15 10.59
N GLY A 194 -11.37 20.54 11.02
CA GLY A 194 -11.77 21.85 11.57
C GLY A 194 -11.01 22.49 12.75
N ASP A 195 -9.92 21.89 13.23
CA ASP A 195 -8.94 22.48 14.16
C ASP A 195 -7.62 22.86 13.43
N GLY A 196 -7.59 22.84 12.10
CA GLY A 196 -6.39 23.03 11.27
C GLY A 196 -5.28 22.02 11.56
N LEU A 197 -5.61 20.73 11.72
CA LEU A 197 -4.62 19.68 12.02
C LEU A 197 -4.15 18.95 10.77
N ILE A 198 -2.94 19.27 10.34
CA ILE A 198 -2.18 18.65 9.23
C ILE A 198 -1.20 17.62 9.79
N ALA A 199 -0.85 16.60 9.03
CA ALA A 199 0.20 15.65 9.42
C ALA A 199 1.59 16.21 9.08
N ASP A 200 2.52 16.13 10.02
CA ASP A 200 3.91 16.55 9.85
C ASP A 200 4.90 15.48 10.32
N VAL A 201 6.19 15.67 10.03
CA VAL A 201 7.27 14.79 10.46
C VAL A 201 8.34 15.60 11.17
N THR A 202 8.69 15.20 12.39
CA THR A 202 9.69 15.85 13.21
C THR A 202 11.12 15.60 12.74
N GLU A 203 12.06 16.38 13.27
CA GLU A 203 13.49 16.29 12.98
C GLU A 203 14.08 14.88 13.16
N ASP A 204 13.63 14.12 14.16
CA ASP A 204 14.00 12.71 14.40
C ASP A 204 13.21 11.70 13.54
N GLY A 205 12.53 12.17 12.49
CA GLY A 205 11.75 11.34 11.56
C GLY A 205 10.51 10.70 12.19
N CYS A 206 9.97 11.25 13.28
CA CYS A 206 8.73 10.77 13.88
C CYS A 206 7.52 11.47 13.24
N GLY A 207 6.54 10.69 12.78
CA GLY A 207 5.28 11.22 12.31
C GLY A 207 4.41 11.78 13.44
N VAL A 208 3.75 12.92 13.20
CA VAL A 208 2.86 13.61 14.13
C VAL A 208 1.57 14.02 13.41
N TYR A 209 0.43 13.54 13.91
CA TYR A 209 -0.90 13.83 13.38
C TYR A 209 -1.46 15.20 13.81
N THR A 210 -0.84 15.87 14.79
CA THR A 210 -1.35 17.12 15.39
C THR A 210 -0.54 18.34 14.94
N GLY A 211 -0.16 18.37 13.67
CA GLY A 211 0.60 19.48 13.08
C GLY A 211 -0.30 20.66 12.78
N ILE A 212 -0.43 21.58 13.73
CA ILE A 212 -1.28 22.77 13.58
C ILE A 212 -0.82 23.61 12.38
N SER A 213 -1.71 23.86 11.43
CA SER A 213 -1.54 24.77 10.28
C SER A 213 -2.23 26.12 10.46
N THR A 214 -3.02 26.28 11.53
CA THR A 214 -3.87 27.48 11.74
C THR A 214 -3.06 28.77 11.77
N TRP A 215 -3.63 29.81 11.17
CA TRP A 215 -3.24 31.19 11.39
C TRP A 215 -3.39 31.55 12.88
N ASN A 216 -2.35 32.12 13.50
CA ASN A 216 -2.44 32.59 14.89
C ASN A 216 -2.94 34.03 14.93
N GLU A 217 -4.23 34.22 15.22
CA GLU A 217 -4.86 35.55 15.33
C GLU A 217 -4.18 36.48 16.34
N LEU A 218 -3.51 35.94 17.37
CA LEU A 218 -2.81 36.73 18.38
C LEU A 218 -1.42 37.22 17.94
N THR A 219 -0.82 36.66 16.88
CA THR A 219 0.50 37.08 16.37
C THR A 219 0.50 37.51 14.90
N GLY A 220 -0.55 37.21 14.13
CA GLY A 220 -0.62 37.50 12.69
C GLY A 220 0.29 36.62 11.84
N GLU A 221 0.63 35.42 12.31
CA GLU A 221 1.56 34.50 11.66
C GLU A 221 0.97 33.09 11.57
N ALA A 222 1.21 32.41 10.44
CA ALA A 222 0.90 30.99 10.27
C ALA A 222 2.14 30.13 10.62
N ARG A 223 1.93 28.93 11.19
CA ARG A 223 3.02 27.98 11.41
C ARG A 223 3.61 27.53 10.06
N THR A 224 4.92 27.67 9.90
CA THR A 224 5.67 27.15 8.77
C THR A 224 6.33 25.81 9.09
N ALA A 225 6.63 25.02 8.06
CA ALA A 225 7.47 23.83 8.16
C ALA A 225 8.25 23.62 6.85
N GLY A 226 9.25 22.74 6.91
CA GLY A 226 10.09 22.40 5.77
C GLY A 226 9.31 21.69 4.65
N ILE A 227 9.68 22.00 3.41
CA ILE A 227 9.10 21.44 2.20
C ILE A 227 10.05 20.39 1.63
N ARG A 228 9.57 19.14 1.56
CA ARG A 228 10.28 18.00 0.92
C ARG A 228 9.39 17.41 -0.17
N PRO A 229 9.47 17.88 -1.42
CA PRO A 229 8.58 17.44 -2.47
C PRO A 229 8.85 16.00 -2.92
N VAL A 230 7.83 15.43 -3.56
CA VAL A 230 7.89 14.25 -4.43
C VAL A 230 7.52 14.60 -5.86
N ILE A 231 8.11 13.88 -6.82
CA ILE A 231 7.80 13.96 -8.25
C ILE A 231 7.81 12.56 -8.87
N HIS A 232 7.12 12.40 -10.00
CA HIS A 232 7.23 11.23 -10.87
C HIS A 232 7.93 11.64 -12.18
N LEU A 233 9.04 10.97 -12.52
CA LEU A 233 9.93 11.37 -13.62
C LEU A 233 9.92 10.35 -14.77
N ASN A 234 9.70 10.83 -16.00
CA ASN A 234 9.72 10.02 -17.22
C ASN A 234 11.15 9.81 -17.73
N LEU A 235 11.75 8.69 -17.34
CA LEU A 235 13.12 8.28 -17.69
C LEU A 235 13.38 8.13 -19.19
N LYS A 236 12.35 8.02 -20.03
CA LYS A 236 12.50 7.88 -21.48
C LYS A 236 13.03 9.15 -22.16
N GLY A 237 12.79 10.32 -21.55
CA GLY A 237 13.21 11.63 -22.06
C GLY A 237 13.92 12.50 -21.03
N ALA A 238 14.13 12.02 -19.80
CA ALA A 238 14.78 12.78 -18.74
C ALA A 238 16.31 12.78 -18.86
N ASP A 239 16.90 13.98 -18.85
CA ASP A 239 18.35 14.17 -18.70
C ASP A 239 18.65 14.43 -17.22
N PHE A 240 19.18 13.42 -16.53
CA PHE A 240 19.44 13.46 -15.09
C PHE A 240 20.83 12.93 -14.75
N GLU A 241 21.47 13.52 -13.76
CA GLU A 241 22.82 13.12 -13.33
C GLU A 241 22.75 12.09 -12.19
N ASN A 242 23.63 11.11 -12.19
CA ASN A 242 23.72 10.14 -11.10
C ASN A 242 24.38 10.77 -9.85
N ALA A 243 23.68 10.78 -8.71
CA ALA A 243 24.13 11.36 -7.44
C ALA A 243 24.66 10.30 -6.44
N GLY A 244 24.98 9.09 -6.92
CA GLY A 244 25.36 7.93 -6.12
C GLY A 244 24.16 7.31 -5.38
N SER A 245 24.43 6.67 -4.25
CA SER A 245 23.40 6.04 -3.40
C SER A 245 23.39 6.61 -1.98
N ILE A 246 22.21 6.80 -1.41
CA ILE A 246 21.96 7.34 -0.07
C ILE A 246 21.68 6.18 0.89
N LYS A 247 22.34 6.15 2.06
CA LYS A 247 22.26 5.04 3.02
C LYS A 247 21.94 5.52 4.43
N LYS A 248 20.78 5.11 4.97
CA LYS A 248 20.39 5.36 6.37
C LYS A 248 20.46 4.04 7.15
N ILE A 249 21.04 4.06 8.34
CA ILE A 249 21.20 2.89 9.24
C ILE A 249 19.95 2.75 10.11
N VAL A 250 19.42 1.53 10.26
CA VAL A 250 18.13 1.28 10.94
C VAL A 250 18.19 0.02 11.82
N GLU A 251 17.91 0.13 13.12
CA GLU A 251 17.84 -1.01 14.05
C GLU A 251 16.48 -1.76 13.96
N ARG A 252 16.27 -2.51 12.86
CA ARG A 252 15.04 -3.29 12.63
C ARG A 252 14.94 -4.45 13.64
N ASN A 253 14.17 -4.23 14.71
CA ASN A 253 13.95 -5.20 15.77
C ASN A 253 12.95 -6.28 15.32
N THR A 254 13.47 -7.38 14.75
CA THR A 254 12.67 -8.50 14.23
C THR A 254 11.84 -9.22 15.31
N GLN A 255 10.60 -8.76 15.49
CA GLN A 255 9.46 -9.67 15.64
C GLN A 255 8.72 -9.69 14.31
N VAL A 256 8.96 -10.74 13.50
CA VAL A 256 8.11 -11.02 12.34
C VAL A 256 6.73 -11.40 12.87
N ILE A 257 5.78 -10.49 12.73
CA ILE A 257 4.37 -10.83 12.66
C ILE A 257 4.08 -10.85 11.16
N SER A 258 4.18 -12.03 10.54
CA SER A 258 3.61 -12.23 9.22
C SER A 258 2.10 -12.24 9.37
N THR A 259 1.43 -11.13 9.07
CA THR A 259 0.03 -11.19 8.68
C THR A 259 -0.05 -11.69 7.25
N ASP A 260 -0.42 -12.96 7.11
CA ASP A 260 -1.07 -13.54 5.95
C ASP A 260 -2.23 -12.61 5.45
N ALA A 261 -2.74 -12.73 4.23
CA ALA A 261 -2.74 -13.90 3.35
C ALA A 261 -1.94 -13.66 2.05
N PRO A 262 -1.74 -14.69 1.21
CA PRO A 262 -2.83 -15.37 0.48
C PRO A 262 -2.72 -16.93 0.56
N THR A 263 -3.47 -17.82 -0.11
CA THR A 263 -4.43 -17.76 -1.25
C THR A 263 -5.44 -18.96 -1.16
N GLN A 264 -6.31 -19.19 -2.14
CA GLN A 264 -7.42 -20.19 -2.08
C GLN A 264 -7.37 -21.40 -3.05
N GLN A 265 -7.70 -22.60 -2.51
CA GLN A 265 -8.54 -23.67 -3.13
C GLN A 265 -7.98 -24.51 -4.32
N PRO A 266 -8.66 -25.61 -4.79
CA PRO A 266 -9.93 -26.23 -4.34
C PRO A 266 -9.93 -27.78 -4.09
N SER A 267 -11.13 -28.31 -3.76
CA SER A 267 -11.67 -29.70 -3.80
C SER A 267 -11.95 -30.33 -2.42
N THR A 268 -12.95 -31.21 -2.21
CA THR A 268 -13.95 -31.89 -3.08
C THR A 268 -15.40 -31.45 -2.71
N ASN A 269 -16.57 -32.13 -2.84
CA ASN A 269 -16.98 -33.48 -3.27
C ASN A 269 -18.50 -33.55 -3.64
N SER A 270 -18.96 -34.53 -4.44
CA SER A 270 -20.38 -34.91 -4.70
C SER A 270 -20.49 -36.09 -5.68
N PRO A 271 -21.64 -36.82 -5.83
CA PRO A 271 -22.92 -36.73 -5.11
C PRO A 271 -23.51 -38.07 -4.57
N THR A 272 -24.52 -37.97 -3.71
CA THR A 272 -25.70 -38.88 -3.59
C THR A 272 -26.72 -38.14 -2.68
N GLN A 273 -28.06 -38.28 -2.77
CA GLN A 273 -28.91 -39.27 -3.45
C GLN A 273 -30.24 -38.62 -3.95
N THR A 274 -31.00 -39.34 -4.79
CA THR A 274 -32.45 -39.21 -5.17
C THR A 274 -33.31 -38.08 -4.54
N LYS A 275 -33.88 -37.15 -5.32
CA LYS A 275 -35.16 -37.22 -6.11
C LYS A 275 -36.47 -36.96 -5.32
N THR A 276 -37.04 -35.76 -5.53
CA THR A 276 -38.47 -35.41 -5.82
C THR A 276 -39.62 -35.85 -4.88
N PRO A 277 -40.74 -35.08 -4.76
CA PRO A 277 -41.07 -33.71 -5.24
C PRO A 277 -41.58 -32.82 -4.05
N ASP A 278 -42.48 -31.82 -4.09
CA ASP A 278 -43.30 -31.17 -5.15
C ASP A 278 -43.79 -29.74 -4.78
N LEU A 279 -44.35 -29.04 -5.78
CA LEU A 279 -45.39 -27.99 -5.84
C LEU A 279 -45.50 -26.76 -4.88
N SER A 280 -45.96 -25.66 -5.51
CA SER A 280 -46.71 -24.49 -4.98
C SER A 280 -45.98 -23.26 -4.39
N THR A 281 -45.75 -22.26 -5.25
CA THR A 281 -46.06 -20.83 -5.02
C THR A 281 -47.60 -20.62 -4.97
N PRO A 282 -48.17 -19.55 -4.35
CA PRO A 282 -47.86 -18.15 -4.69
C PRO A 282 -47.88 -17.07 -3.57
N GLU A 283 -47.03 -16.05 -3.79
CA GLU A 283 -47.22 -14.60 -3.51
C GLU A 283 -47.51 -14.07 -2.08
N PRO A 284 -47.32 -12.74 -1.83
CA PRO A 284 -46.74 -12.28 -0.56
C PRO A 284 -47.72 -11.64 0.43
N SER A 285 -47.21 -11.38 1.64
CA SER A 285 -47.83 -10.53 2.67
C SER A 285 -46.87 -9.41 3.07
N GLU A 286 -47.39 -8.19 3.18
CA GLU A 286 -46.65 -7.02 3.67
C GLU A 286 -46.38 -7.08 5.18
N THR A 287 -45.34 -6.40 5.66
CA THR A 287 -45.48 -5.23 6.56
C THR A 287 -44.13 -4.52 6.78
N PRO A 288 -44.10 -3.21 7.13
CA PRO A 288 -42.91 -2.38 6.98
C PRO A 288 -42.12 -2.15 8.27
N THR A 289 -40.92 -1.57 8.16
CA THR A 289 -40.38 -0.68 9.20
C THR A 289 -39.48 0.38 8.59
N ALA A 290 -39.80 1.66 8.79
CA ALA A 290 -39.04 2.78 8.26
C ALA A 290 -37.95 3.28 9.23
N SER A 291 -36.90 3.89 8.68
CA SER A 291 -35.94 4.73 9.41
C SER A 291 -35.65 5.97 8.54
N PRO A 292 -35.58 7.18 9.12
CA PRO A 292 -35.60 8.42 8.34
C PRO A 292 -34.24 8.82 7.75
N ASP A 293 -34.32 9.75 6.80
CA ASP A 293 -33.27 10.61 6.25
C ASP A 293 -31.91 9.99 5.93
N LYS A 294 -31.77 9.62 4.65
CA LYS A 294 -30.59 10.00 3.89
C LYS A 294 -30.99 11.13 2.94
N THR A 295 -30.42 12.32 3.13
CA THR A 295 -30.22 13.24 2.01
C THR A 295 -29.34 12.53 0.97
N PRO A 296 -29.68 12.53 -0.33
CA PRO A 296 -28.79 12.00 -1.35
C PRO A 296 -27.44 12.70 -1.30
N VAL A 297 -26.35 11.94 -1.28
CA VAL A 297 -25.05 12.46 -1.68
C VAL A 297 -25.07 12.51 -3.20
N PRO A 298 -24.80 13.65 -3.85
CA PRO A 298 -24.86 13.73 -5.31
C PRO A 298 -23.79 12.81 -5.91
N SER A 299 -24.23 11.85 -6.73
CA SER A 299 -23.35 11.06 -7.58
C SER A 299 -22.93 11.90 -8.80
N ASN A 300 -21.73 11.64 -9.32
CA ASN A 300 -21.22 12.28 -10.53
C ASN A 300 -21.42 11.32 -11.73
N ASP A 301 -22.56 10.62 -11.76
CA ASP A 301 -22.83 9.46 -12.59
C ASP A 301 -24.15 9.59 -13.36
N PHE A 302 -24.05 9.65 -14.70
CA PHE A 302 -25.18 9.70 -15.63
C PHE A 302 -25.85 8.33 -15.78
N GLU A 303 -26.65 7.94 -14.79
CA GLU A 303 -27.40 6.70 -14.81
C GLU A 303 -28.72 6.87 -15.58
N ASP A 304 -28.84 6.25 -16.76
CA ASP A 304 -30.08 6.15 -17.52
C ASP A 304 -31.21 5.41 -16.75
N ASP A 305 -30.85 4.75 -15.63
CA ASP A 305 -31.71 3.97 -14.73
C ASP A 305 -31.87 4.62 -13.32
N ALA A 306 -31.51 5.91 -13.14
CA ALA A 306 -31.57 6.58 -11.84
C ALA A 306 -32.99 6.60 -11.21
N GLU A 307 -33.09 6.35 -9.90
CA GLU A 307 -34.37 6.45 -9.18
C GLU A 307 -34.82 7.92 -9.08
N ILE A 308 -35.94 8.24 -9.75
CA ILE A 308 -36.49 9.60 -9.85
C ILE A 308 -36.70 10.20 -8.45
N PRO A 309 -36.11 11.38 -8.15
CA PRO A 309 -36.24 12.01 -6.84
C PRO A 309 -37.69 12.24 -6.43
N LYS A 310 -38.04 11.85 -5.19
CA LYS A 310 -39.42 11.87 -4.70
C LYS A 310 -40.07 13.25 -4.86
N GLY A 311 -41.12 13.31 -5.69
CA GLY A 311 -41.89 14.52 -5.97
C GLY A 311 -41.46 15.28 -7.21
N TYR A 312 -40.60 14.70 -8.05
CA TYR A 312 -40.38 15.11 -9.44
C TYR A 312 -41.21 14.24 -10.40
N GLU A 313 -41.64 14.82 -11.51
CA GLU A 313 -42.27 14.18 -12.66
C GLU A 313 -41.24 13.96 -13.78
N ALA A 314 -41.37 12.85 -14.51
CA ALA A 314 -40.40 12.44 -15.52
C ALA A 314 -40.69 13.10 -16.88
N ILE A 315 -39.70 13.80 -17.43
CA ILE A 315 -39.70 14.27 -18.82
C ILE A 315 -38.90 13.26 -19.66
N ALA A 316 -39.55 12.61 -20.63
CA ALA A 316 -38.96 11.58 -21.49
C ALA A 316 -39.23 11.80 -22.98
N THR A 317 -40.15 12.70 -23.33
CA THR A 317 -40.65 13.00 -24.68
C THR A 317 -40.96 14.49 -24.85
N ILE A 318 -41.29 14.91 -26.08
CA ILE A 318 -41.77 16.27 -26.36
C ILE A 318 -43.13 16.51 -25.71
N ASP A 319 -44.03 15.52 -25.70
CA ASP A 319 -45.35 15.61 -25.07
C ASP A 319 -45.24 15.91 -23.56
N ASP A 320 -44.33 15.24 -22.84
CA ASP A 320 -44.10 15.50 -21.41
C ASP A 320 -43.58 16.93 -21.18
N LEU A 321 -42.57 17.34 -21.96
CA LEU A 321 -41.99 18.68 -21.91
C LEU A 321 -43.02 19.77 -22.23
N ALA A 322 -43.90 19.51 -23.19
CA ALA A 322 -45.02 20.38 -23.52
C ALA A 322 -46.11 20.37 -22.43
N GLY A 323 -46.24 19.25 -21.73
CA GLY A 323 -47.16 19.01 -20.62
C GLY A 323 -46.90 19.85 -19.37
N ILE A 324 -45.68 20.41 -19.20
CA ILE A 324 -45.33 21.36 -18.14
C ILE A 324 -46.31 22.56 -18.08
N ARG A 325 -46.92 22.94 -19.21
CA ARG A 325 -47.95 24.00 -19.27
C ARG A 325 -49.21 23.69 -18.42
N ASN A 326 -49.41 22.45 -17.98
CA ASN A 326 -50.54 22.04 -17.13
C ASN A 326 -50.27 22.26 -15.63
N ASP A 327 -49.02 22.19 -15.16
CA ASP A 327 -48.62 22.63 -13.82
C ASP A 327 -47.28 23.39 -13.85
N LEU A 328 -47.40 24.70 -13.98
CA LEU A 328 -46.28 25.64 -14.00
C LEU A 328 -45.51 25.73 -12.67
N ASN A 329 -45.97 25.07 -11.59
CA ASN A 329 -45.30 25.04 -10.28
C ASN A 329 -44.70 23.65 -9.97
N GLY A 330 -44.86 22.69 -10.87
CA GLY A 330 -44.39 21.32 -10.72
C GLY A 330 -42.86 21.21 -10.64
N LYS A 331 -42.39 20.02 -10.27
CA LYS A 331 -40.96 19.67 -10.35
C LYS A 331 -40.78 18.63 -11.43
N TYR A 332 -39.88 18.88 -12.35
CA TYR A 332 -39.68 18.09 -13.55
C TYR A 332 -38.22 17.69 -13.66
N ILE A 333 -37.96 16.42 -13.98
CA ILE A 333 -36.60 15.91 -14.21
C ILE A 333 -36.54 15.21 -15.56
N LEU A 334 -35.55 15.57 -16.38
CA LEU A 334 -35.31 14.84 -17.62
C LEU A 334 -34.74 13.44 -17.30
N THR A 335 -35.27 12.46 -18.00
CA THR A 335 -34.80 11.06 -17.97
C THR A 335 -34.20 10.63 -19.32
N LYS A 336 -34.31 11.48 -20.34
CA LYS A 336 -33.84 11.29 -21.70
C LYS A 336 -33.49 12.63 -22.33
N ASP A 337 -32.63 12.59 -23.35
CA ASP A 337 -32.49 13.71 -24.26
C ASP A 337 -33.80 13.91 -25.05
N ILE A 338 -34.26 15.16 -25.17
CA ILE A 338 -35.49 15.52 -25.89
C ILE A 338 -35.12 16.16 -27.23
N ASP A 339 -35.72 15.69 -28.31
CA ASP A 339 -35.49 16.21 -29.67
C ASP A 339 -36.66 17.10 -30.09
N LEU A 340 -36.45 18.41 -30.12
CA LEU A 340 -37.41 19.42 -30.55
C LEU A 340 -37.29 19.74 -32.05
N SER A 341 -36.58 18.96 -32.87
CA SER A 341 -36.46 19.25 -34.31
C SER A 341 -37.78 19.21 -35.08
N GLU A 342 -38.87 18.69 -34.49
CA GLU A 342 -40.26 18.83 -34.97
C GLU A 342 -40.91 20.20 -34.69
N THR A 343 -40.17 21.15 -34.13
CA THR A 343 -40.55 22.58 -34.00
C THR A 343 -40.09 23.43 -35.19
N LYS A 344 -39.35 22.85 -36.15
CA LYS A 344 -39.05 23.50 -37.44
C LYS A 344 -40.34 23.78 -38.24
N TYR A 345 -40.28 24.71 -39.19
CA TYR A 345 -41.39 25.06 -40.08
C TYR A 345 -42.11 23.83 -40.68
N GLY A 346 -43.41 23.70 -40.40
CA GLY A 346 -44.26 22.61 -40.85
C GLY A 346 -44.07 21.27 -40.11
N GLY A 347 -43.30 21.24 -39.03
CA GLY A 347 -43.16 20.08 -38.13
C GLY A 347 -44.35 19.90 -37.19
N MET A 348 -44.43 18.76 -36.50
CA MET A 348 -45.58 18.43 -35.64
C MET A 348 -45.79 19.38 -34.44
N TYR A 349 -44.74 20.09 -34.02
CA TYR A 349 -44.72 21.01 -32.88
C TYR A 349 -44.50 22.48 -33.28
N ASP A 350 -44.66 22.80 -34.56
CA ASP A 350 -44.70 24.18 -35.06
C ASP A 350 -46.04 24.84 -34.73
N SER A 351 -46.03 25.88 -33.89
CA SER A 351 -47.23 26.68 -33.58
C SER A 351 -47.47 27.84 -34.56
N GLY A 352 -46.79 27.85 -35.71
CA GLY A 352 -46.78 28.90 -36.74
C GLY A 352 -45.47 29.68 -36.78
N ASN A 353 -44.83 29.85 -35.63
CA ASN A 353 -43.53 30.49 -35.42
C ASN A 353 -42.52 29.51 -34.77
N GLY A 354 -42.71 28.20 -34.94
CA GLY A 354 -41.91 27.15 -34.30
C GLY A 354 -42.37 26.80 -32.89
N TRP A 355 -41.43 26.58 -31.96
CA TRP A 355 -41.78 26.24 -30.56
C TRP A 355 -42.50 27.39 -29.87
N SER A 356 -43.74 27.13 -29.42
CA SER A 356 -44.47 28.02 -28.50
C SER A 356 -43.78 28.02 -27.13
N PRO A 357 -43.19 29.14 -26.65
CA PRO A 357 -42.47 29.16 -25.38
C PRO A 357 -43.37 28.84 -24.18
N ILE A 358 -42.85 28.19 -23.14
CA ILE A 358 -43.60 27.91 -21.90
C ILE A 358 -43.70 29.20 -21.06
N GLU A 359 -44.90 29.76 -20.94
CA GLU A 359 -45.15 30.97 -20.16
C GLU A 359 -45.24 30.70 -18.64
N ASN A 360 -44.89 31.72 -17.85
CA ASN A 360 -45.18 31.86 -16.42
C ASN A 360 -44.65 30.78 -15.47
N PHE A 361 -43.65 29.99 -15.89
CA PHE A 361 -43.11 28.88 -15.10
C PHE A 361 -42.50 29.32 -13.77
N ALA A 362 -42.92 28.71 -12.67
CA ALA A 362 -42.49 28.99 -11.29
C ALA A 362 -41.92 27.74 -10.57
N GLY A 363 -41.85 26.60 -11.27
CA GLY A 363 -41.44 25.30 -10.74
C GLY A 363 -39.95 25.01 -10.83
N VAL A 364 -39.59 23.73 -10.81
CA VAL A 364 -38.20 23.25 -11.00
C VAL A 364 -38.11 22.43 -12.27
N LEU A 365 -37.13 22.72 -13.13
CA LEU A 365 -36.71 21.84 -14.22
C LEU A 365 -35.25 21.43 -14.01
N ASP A 366 -35.04 20.16 -13.67
CA ASP A 366 -33.73 19.52 -13.62
C ASP A 366 -33.46 18.81 -14.95
N GLY A 367 -32.50 19.31 -15.71
CA GLY A 367 -32.02 18.69 -16.94
C GLY A 367 -31.27 17.38 -16.70
N ASN A 368 -30.78 17.12 -15.48
CA ASN A 368 -30.18 15.84 -15.06
C ASN A 368 -29.07 15.34 -16.02
N GLY A 369 -28.36 16.26 -16.68
CA GLY A 369 -27.33 15.93 -17.68
C GLY A 369 -27.87 15.45 -19.04
N HIS A 370 -29.18 15.51 -19.24
CA HIS A 370 -29.86 15.32 -20.51
C HIS A 370 -30.02 16.63 -21.28
N LYS A 371 -30.22 16.48 -22.59
CA LYS A 371 -30.11 17.57 -23.56
C LYS A 371 -31.41 17.79 -24.30
N ILE A 372 -31.88 19.04 -24.36
CA ILE A 372 -32.94 19.47 -25.27
C ILE A 372 -32.28 19.93 -26.57
N LYS A 373 -32.73 19.40 -27.71
CA LYS A 373 -32.01 19.49 -28.99
C LYS A 373 -32.87 20.07 -30.11
N GLY A 374 -32.28 20.79 -31.05
CA GLY A 374 -32.96 21.15 -32.29
C GLY A 374 -34.19 22.05 -32.12
N MET A 375 -34.22 22.91 -31.10
CA MET A 375 -35.34 23.82 -30.87
C MET A 375 -35.31 24.96 -31.89
N HIS A 376 -36.34 25.05 -32.73
CA HIS A 376 -36.52 26.14 -33.69
C HIS A 376 -37.59 27.12 -33.22
N ILE A 377 -37.33 28.43 -33.35
CA ILE A 377 -38.33 29.51 -33.21
C ILE A 377 -38.05 30.55 -34.29
N PHE A 378 -39.04 30.97 -35.06
CA PHE A 378 -38.80 31.82 -36.24
C PHE A 378 -39.98 32.73 -36.58
N GLY A 379 -39.71 33.73 -37.42
CA GLY A 379 -40.75 34.56 -38.04
C GLY A 379 -40.92 35.94 -37.38
N GLU A 380 -42.02 36.61 -37.72
CA GLU A 380 -42.35 37.95 -37.24
C GLU A 380 -43.12 37.85 -35.92
N LEU A 381 -42.74 38.68 -34.94
CA LEU A 381 -43.39 38.78 -33.63
C LEU A 381 -44.39 39.95 -33.63
N GLU A 382 -45.58 39.74 -33.07
CA GLU A 382 -46.70 40.69 -33.16
C GLU A 382 -46.40 42.08 -32.56
N GLU A 383 -46.63 43.11 -33.37
CA GLU A 383 -46.55 44.52 -32.96
C GLU A 383 -47.42 44.82 -31.73
N ASN A 384 -46.91 45.68 -30.84
CA ASN A 384 -47.56 46.11 -29.59
C ASN A 384 -47.68 45.06 -28.46
N LYS A 385 -46.91 43.96 -28.50
CA LYS A 385 -46.77 43.01 -27.36
C LYS A 385 -45.36 43.00 -26.79
N ILE A 386 -45.26 42.71 -25.48
CA ILE A 386 -44.02 42.15 -24.90
C ILE A 386 -43.99 40.68 -25.30
N TYR A 387 -42.99 40.28 -26.08
CA TYR A 387 -42.74 38.88 -26.38
C TYR A 387 -41.44 38.44 -25.69
N ASP A 388 -41.53 37.38 -24.90
CA ASP A 388 -40.37 36.70 -24.32
C ASP A 388 -40.15 35.38 -25.09
N VAL A 389 -38.94 35.15 -25.62
CA VAL A 389 -38.61 34.05 -26.54
C VAL A 389 -37.54 33.14 -25.96
N GLY A 390 -37.82 31.83 -25.95
CA GLY A 390 -36.92 30.76 -25.49
C GLY A 390 -37.65 29.43 -25.36
N LEU A 391 -37.03 28.43 -24.70
CA LEU A 391 -37.75 27.23 -24.25
C LEU A 391 -38.92 27.63 -23.33
N PHE A 392 -38.64 28.51 -22.38
CA PHE A 392 -39.61 29.28 -21.60
C PHE A 392 -39.76 30.68 -22.19
N ALA A 393 -40.96 31.24 -22.14
CA ALA A 393 -41.13 32.68 -22.33
C ALA A 393 -40.54 33.39 -21.10
N ASN A 394 -41.17 33.19 -19.94
CA ASN A 394 -40.75 33.79 -18.69
C ASN A 394 -40.70 32.81 -17.51
N LEU A 395 -39.64 32.97 -16.73
CA LEU A 395 -39.42 32.32 -15.45
C LEU A 395 -39.84 33.28 -14.32
N ASN A 396 -40.73 32.82 -13.45
CA ASN A 396 -41.34 33.58 -12.35
C ASN A 396 -40.66 33.30 -11.00
N ARG A 397 -41.08 34.05 -9.97
CA ARG A 397 -40.50 34.01 -8.62
C ARG A 397 -40.46 32.58 -8.05
N GLY A 398 -39.25 32.10 -7.79
CA GLY A 398 -38.98 30.76 -7.25
C GLY A 398 -38.64 29.70 -8.29
N ALA A 399 -38.70 30.02 -9.59
CA ALA A 399 -38.34 29.05 -10.63
C ALA A 399 -36.85 28.68 -10.57
N VAL A 400 -36.54 27.40 -10.80
CA VAL A 400 -35.17 26.88 -10.89
C VAL A 400 -35.02 26.07 -12.16
N ILE A 401 -34.04 26.44 -12.99
CA ILE A 401 -33.57 25.62 -14.12
C ILE A 401 -32.15 25.16 -13.80
N GLU A 402 -31.94 23.85 -13.67
CA GLU A 402 -30.63 23.30 -13.33
C GLU A 402 -30.19 22.16 -14.25
N ARG A 403 -28.87 21.95 -14.43
CA ARG A 403 -28.27 20.82 -15.18
C ARG A 403 -28.80 20.59 -16.60
N LEU A 404 -29.28 21.66 -17.27
CA LEU A 404 -29.90 21.60 -18.61
C LEU A 404 -28.92 21.96 -19.73
N GLY A 405 -28.76 21.07 -20.71
CA GLY A 405 -28.02 21.34 -21.95
C GLY A 405 -28.94 21.64 -23.13
N MET A 406 -28.87 22.83 -23.69
CA MET A 406 -29.55 23.20 -24.95
C MET A 406 -28.56 23.06 -26.12
N THR A 407 -28.85 22.23 -27.13
CA THR A 407 -27.93 22.00 -28.27
C THR A 407 -28.59 22.07 -29.64
N GLY A 408 -28.02 22.84 -30.57
CA GLY A 408 -28.65 23.07 -31.87
C GLY A 408 -29.92 23.90 -31.75
N VAL A 409 -29.91 24.91 -30.86
CA VAL A 409 -30.94 25.94 -30.80
C VAL A 409 -30.86 26.79 -32.07
N ASP A 410 -32.00 27.18 -32.62
CA ASP A 410 -32.08 27.98 -33.85
C ASP A 410 -33.24 28.95 -33.76
N ILE A 411 -32.95 30.19 -33.36
CA ILE A 411 -33.93 31.27 -33.25
C ILE A 411 -33.67 32.26 -34.38
N ASP A 412 -34.60 32.49 -35.32
CA ASP A 412 -34.49 33.52 -36.37
C ASP A 412 -35.77 34.37 -36.43
N VAL A 413 -35.81 35.41 -35.59
CA VAL A 413 -37.01 36.22 -35.35
C VAL A 413 -36.83 37.68 -35.79
N THR A 414 -37.92 38.29 -36.21
CA THR A 414 -38.02 39.73 -36.52
C THR A 414 -38.99 40.37 -35.54
N THR A 415 -38.59 41.45 -34.86
CA THR A 415 -39.44 42.14 -33.88
C THR A 415 -40.26 43.24 -34.55
N GLY A 416 -41.54 43.34 -34.21
CA GLY A 416 -42.48 44.28 -34.85
C GLY A 416 -42.29 45.73 -34.40
N ASP A 417 -42.67 46.67 -35.27
CA ASP A 417 -42.53 48.10 -35.01
C ASP A 417 -43.40 48.59 -33.85
N VAL A 418 -42.86 49.58 -33.11
CA VAL A 418 -43.60 50.34 -32.09
C VAL A 418 -43.86 51.72 -32.68
N ASP A 419 -45.14 52.04 -32.91
CA ASP A 419 -45.56 53.21 -33.71
C ASP A 419 -45.23 54.56 -33.04
N ASP A 420 -45.12 55.61 -33.86
CA ASP A 420 -44.39 56.84 -33.55
C ASP A 420 -45.03 57.68 -32.41
N GLY A 421 -44.19 58.16 -31.49
CA GLY A 421 -44.52 59.28 -30.62
C GLY A 421 -45.11 58.99 -29.23
N HIS A 422 -45.13 57.76 -28.72
CA HIS A 422 -45.41 57.49 -27.28
C HIS A 422 -44.31 56.67 -26.59
N LEU A 423 -43.59 57.32 -25.67
CA LEU A 423 -42.56 56.70 -24.82
C LEU A 423 -43.19 55.82 -23.72
N ILE A 424 -43.64 54.62 -24.09
CA ILE A 424 -43.92 53.54 -23.14
C ILE A 424 -42.60 52.79 -22.92
N SER A 425 -41.82 53.17 -21.90
CA SER A 425 -40.40 52.80 -21.70
C SER A 425 -40.10 51.30 -21.51
N ASP A 426 -41.14 50.48 -21.41
CA ASP A 426 -41.10 49.15 -20.80
C ASP A 426 -41.50 48.02 -21.79
N LEU A 427 -41.95 48.37 -23.01
CA LEU A 427 -42.18 47.41 -24.09
C LEU A 427 -40.85 47.04 -24.76
N ARG A 428 -40.44 45.78 -24.65
CA ARG A 428 -39.20 45.23 -25.22
C ARG A 428 -39.36 43.73 -25.49
N TYR A 429 -38.72 43.24 -26.54
CA TYR A 429 -38.59 41.81 -26.77
C TYR A 429 -37.39 41.27 -25.98
N ASN A 430 -37.53 40.07 -25.42
CA ASN A 430 -36.53 39.47 -24.52
C ASN A 430 -36.22 38.06 -25.03
N ILE A 431 -35.00 37.78 -25.50
CA ILE A 431 -34.68 36.56 -26.26
C ILE A 431 -33.49 35.82 -25.64
N GLY A 432 -33.66 34.52 -25.35
CA GLY A 432 -32.55 33.63 -25.00
C GLY A 432 -32.94 32.15 -25.00
N ALA A 433 -31.96 31.25 -25.12
CA ALA A 433 -32.25 29.83 -25.40
C ALA A 433 -33.08 29.13 -24.31
N ILE A 434 -32.77 29.36 -23.04
CA ILE A 434 -33.51 28.77 -21.92
C ILE A 434 -34.77 29.59 -21.63
N ALA A 435 -34.63 30.91 -21.56
CA ALA A 435 -35.77 31.80 -21.33
C ALA A 435 -35.60 33.15 -22.02
N GLY A 436 -36.71 33.76 -22.43
CA GLY A 436 -36.70 35.17 -22.81
C GLY A 436 -36.46 36.08 -21.61
N ARG A 437 -37.22 35.85 -20.52
CA ARG A 437 -37.22 36.70 -19.33
C ARG A 437 -37.18 35.87 -18.03
N GLY A 438 -36.53 36.41 -17.01
CA GLY A 438 -36.48 35.86 -15.67
C GLY A 438 -36.76 36.92 -14.63
N TYR A 439 -37.66 36.63 -13.71
CA TYR A 439 -37.96 37.45 -12.54
C TYR A 439 -37.86 36.57 -11.29
N LYS A 440 -36.79 36.78 -10.51
CA LYS A 440 -36.54 36.09 -9.23
C LYS A 440 -36.47 34.57 -9.33
N CYS A 441 -35.74 34.10 -10.32
CA CYS A 441 -35.49 32.70 -10.63
C CYS A 441 -33.98 32.43 -10.68
N SER A 442 -33.59 31.15 -10.66
CA SER A 442 -32.19 30.74 -10.73
C SER A 442 -31.92 29.81 -11.90
N ILE A 443 -30.73 29.98 -12.50
CA ILE A 443 -30.22 29.14 -13.59
C ILE A 443 -28.82 28.66 -13.18
N SER A 444 -28.61 27.35 -13.11
CA SER A 444 -27.39 26.73 -12.60
C SER A 444 -26.94 25.49 -13.37
N GLU A 445 -25.64 25.29 -13.57
CA GLU A 445 -25.12 24.12 -14.31
C GLU A 445 -25.75 23.96 -15.72
N CYS A 446 -26.07 25.06 -16.40
CA CYS A 446 -26.74 25.06 -17.70
C CYS A 446 -25.84 25.55 -18.84
N TYR A 447 -26.07 25.07 -20.06
CA TYR A 447 -25.33 25.55 -21.24
C TYR A 447 -26.20 25.62 -22.50
N ALA A 448 -25.78 26.45 -23.47
CA ALA A 448 -26.49 26.63 -24.73
C ALA A 448 -25.57 26.66 -25.95
N GLU A 449 -25.92 25.93 -27.01
CA GLU A 449 -25.21 25.83 -28.30
C GLU A 449 -26.18 25.96 -29.49
N GLY A 450 -25.83 26.75 -30.50
CA GLY A 450 -26.71 27.03 -31.65
C GLY A 450 -26.57 28.43 -32.27
N THR A 451 -27.67 28.95 -32.78
CA THR A 451 -27.84 30.25 -33.44
C THR A 451 -29.00 31.05 -32.84
N ILE A 452 -28.78 32.35 -32.61
CA ILE A 452 -29.83 33.34 -32.35
C ILE A 452 -29.63 34.50 -33.33
N SER A 453 -30.55 34.63 -34.28
CA SER A 453 -30.67 35.72 -35.24
C SER A 453 -31.86 36.59 -34.86
N VAL A 454 -31.64 37.90 -34.65
CA VAL A 454 -32.71 38.85 -34.31
C VAL A 454 -32.60 40.11 -35.16
N LYS A 455 -33.61 40.33 -36.01
CA LYS A 455 -33.81 41.59 -36.72
C LYS A 455 -34.69 42.46 -35.84
N GLY A 456 -34.05 43.30 -35.02
CA GLY A 456 -34.70 43.99 -33.90
C GLY A 456 -34.66 45.50 -34.01
N LYS A 457 -35.00 46.19 -32.92
CA LYS A 457 -34.90 47.65 -32.78
C LYS A 457 -34.33 48.07 -31.43
N GLU A 458 -34.17 49.39 -31.25
CA GLU A 458 -33.41 50.05 -30.19
C GLU A 458 -34.02 49.87 -28.78
N GLY A 459 -34.00 48.66 -28.23
CA GLY A 459 -34.50 48.37 -26.89
C GLY A 459 -34.38 46.91 -26.44
N ASP A 460 -34.25 45.97 -27.38
CA ASP A 460 -34.37 44.54 -27.10
C ASP A 460 -33.23 43.97 -26.23
N ASP A 461 -33.61 43.04 -25.34
CA ASP A 461 -32.76 42.43 -24.31
C ASP A 461 -32.45 40.96 -24.72
N ILE A 462 -31.26 40.71 -25.28
CA ILE A 462 -30.88 39.44 -25.94
C ILE A 462 -29.69 38.78 -25.25
N GLY A 463 -29.80 37.49 -24.91
CA GLY A 463 -28.69 36.72 -24.35
C GLY A 463 -28.67 35.26 -24.77
N GLY A 464 -27.49 34.65 -24.84
CA GLY A 464 -27.37 33.25 -25.27
C GLY A 464 -28.13 32.28 -24.36
N VAL A 465 -28.07 32.49 -23.05
CA VAL A 465 -28.79 31.68 -22.06
C VAL A 465 -30.17 32.28 -21.75
N ILE A 466 -30.22 33.59 -21.48
CA ILE A 466 -31.45 34.31 -21.11
C ILE A 466 -31.46 35.75 -21.64
N GLY A 467 -32.57 36.25 -22.16
CA GLY A 467 -32.67 37.63 -22.65
C GLY A 467 -32.53 38.68 -21.54
N ARG A 468 -33.38 38.58 -20.52
CA ARG A 468 -33.48 39.54 -19.42
C ARG A 468 -33.59 38.85 -18.06
N MET A 469 -32.84 39.29 -17.06
CA MET A 469 -32.93 38.76 -15.69
C MET A 469 -33.05 39.88 -14.64
N VAL A 470 -34.07 39.78 -13.77
CA VAL A 470 -34.40 40.79 -12.74
C VAL A 470 -34.66 40.13 -11.38
N GLY A 471 -33.89 40.52 -10.35
CA GLY A 471 -34.13 40.15 -8.96
C GLY A 471 -34.83 41.26 -8.14
N GLU A 472 -34.95 41.04 -6.83
CA GLU A 472 -35.03 42.14 -5.84
C GLU A 472 -33.80 42.05 -4.95
N ARG A 473 -33.23 43.20 -4.57
CA ARG A 473 -32.23 43.27 -3.49
C ARG A 473 -32.67 42.43 -2.27
N TYR A 474 -31.68 41.88 -1.56
CA TYR A 474 -31.78 41.18 -0.26
C TYR A 474 -32.05 39.66 -0.26
N TYR A 475 -32.00 38.94 -1.39
CA TYR A 475 -32.14 37.47 -1.42
C TYR A 475 -30.89 36.78 -2.01
N GLU A 476 -30.30 35.84 -1.26
CA GLU A 476 -29.04 35.16 -1.61
C GLU A 476 -29.23 33.93 -2.54
N THR A 477 -30.47 33.61 -2.91
CA THR A 477 -30.82 32.37 -3.64
C THR A 477 -31.11 32.57 -5.13
N GLU A 478 -31.27 33.81 -5.59
CA GLU A 478 -31.65 34.19 -6.96
C GLU A 478 -30.40 34.56 -7.75
N LYS A 479 -29.97 33.73 -8.72
CA LYS A 479 -28.74 33.97 -9.50
C LYS A 479 -28.62 33.14 -10.78
N ILE A 480 -27.78 33.63 -11.70
CA ILE A 480 -27.24 32.85 -12.82
C ILE A 480 -25.83 32.41 -12.41
N ASN A 481 -25.54 31.10 -12.38
CA ASN A 481 -24.26 30.61 -11.87
C ASN A 481 -23.79 29.34 -12.56
N ASP A 482 -22.47 29.20 -12.74
CA ASP A 482 -21.85 28.00 -13.30
C ASP A 482 -22.48 27.57 -14.65
N CYS A 483 -22.69 28.54 -15.55
CA CYS A 483 -23.35 28.36 -16.86
C CYS A 483 -22.45 28.83 -18.02
N TYR A 484 -22.63 28.28 -19.23
CA TYR A 484 -21.81 28.70 -20.39
C TYR A 484 -22.54 28.78 -21.74
N ASN A 485 -22.09 29.72 -22.58
CA ASN A 485 -22.67 29.98 -23.90
C ASN A 485 -21.71 29.68 -25.06
N LEU A 486 -22.24 28.97 -26.06
CA LEU A 486 -21.64 28.72 -27.38
C LEU A 486 -22.51 29.25 -28.53
N ILE A 487 -23.73 29.75 -28.26
CA ILE A 487 -24.61 30.29 -29.29
C ILE A 487 -23.94 31.48 -29.98
N ASN A 488 -23.98 31.46 -31.31
CA ASN A 488 -23.63 32.62 -32.11
C ASN A 488 -24.87 33.51 -32.23
N ILE A 489 -24.79 34.70 -31.63
CA ILE A 489 -25.84 35.71 -31.60
C ILE A 489 -25.53 36.75 -32.68
N GLN A 490 -26.41 36.86 -33.67
CA GLN A 490 -26.42 37.91 -34.68
C GLN A 490 -27.67 38.77 -34.47
N ALA A 491 -27.48 40.02 -34.08
CA ALA A 491 -28.56 40.99 -33.96
C ALA A 491 -28.32 42.19 -34.89
N GLU A 492 -29.40 42.86 -35.28
CA GLU A 492 -29.39 44.09 -36.07
C GLU A 492 -30.19 45.17 -35.33
N ASP A 493 -29.66 46.39 -35.26
CA ASP A 493 -30.26 47.59 -34.63
C ASP A 493 -30.75 47.48 -33.16
N THR A 494 -30.20 46.53 -32.38
CA THR A 494 -30.51 46.34 -30.95
C THR A 494 -29.49 46.98 -29.99
N LYS A 495 -29.74 46.90 -28.67
CA LYS A 495 -28.94 47.58 -27.63
C LYS A 495 -28.32 46.68 -26.55
N ASN A 496 -29.06 45.70 -26.05
CA ASN A 496 -28.68 44.95 -24.84
C ASN A 496 -28.39 43.49 -25.19
N VAL A 497 -27.35 43.27 -25.99
CA VAL A 497 -26.94 41.94 -26.46
C VAL A 497 -25.74 41.43 -25.66
N GLY A 498 -25.85 40.27 -25.03
CA GLY A 498 -24.79 39.66 -24.21
C GLY A 498 -24.58 38.16 -24.45
N GLY A 499 -23.37 37.66 -24.27
CA GLY A 499 -23.07 36.23 -24.45
C GLY A 499 -23.89 35.30 -23.53
N ILE A 500 -24.04 35.66 -22.25
CA ILE A 500 -24.87 34.92 -21.29
C ILE A 500 -26.26 35.56 -21.17
N CYS A 501 -26.30 36.87 -20.92
CA CYS A 501 -27.54 37.59 -20.60
C CYS A 501 -27.57 38.98 -21.26
N GLY A 502 -28.72 39.40 -21.77
CA GLY A 502 -28.88 40.73 -22.39
C GLY A 502 -28.92 41.87 -21.38
N TYR A 503 -29.87 41.83 -20.44
CA TYR A 503 -30.04 42.84 -19.39
C TYR A 503 -30.11 42.23 -17.99
N LEU A 504 -29.29 42.74 -17.06
CA LEU A 504 -29.15 42.26 -15.68
C LEU A 504 -29.52 43.34 -14.65
N ASN A 505 -30.41 43.03 -13.71
CA ASN A 505 -30.79 43.96 -12.63
C ASN A 505 -31.05 43.25 -11.29
N GLN A 506 -30.52 43.80 -10.20
CA GLN A 506 -30.73 43.34 -8.81
C GLN A 506 -30.50 41.84 -8.55
N ILE A 507 -29.57 41.22 -9.28
CA ILE A 507 -29.27 39.78 -9.22
C ILE A 507 -27.78 39.54 -9.50
N GLU A 508 -27.27 38.37 -9.10
CA GLU A 508 -25.86 37.98 -9.31
C GLU A 508 -25.71 37.06 -10.53
N LEU A 509 -24.63 37.27 -11.29
CA LEU A 509 -24.19 36.43 -12.41
C LEU A 509 -22.72 36.04 -12.16
N GLU A 510 -22.49 34.78 -11.80
CA GLU A 510 -21.18 34.31 -11.32
C GLU A 510 -20.66 33.05 -12.05
N LYS A 511 -19.32 32.92 -12.17
CA LYS A 511 -18.65 31.71 -12.71
C LYS A 511 -19.16 31.26 -14.08
N CYS A 512 -19.69 32.18 -14.88
CA CYS A 512 -20.19 31.90 -16.23
C CYS A 512 -19.13 32.18 -17.29
N TYR A 513 -19.17 31.46 -18.43
CA TYR A 513 -18.26 31.78 -19.54
C TYR A 513 -18.90 31.81 -20.93
N ASN A 514 -18.37 32.65 -21.81
CA ASN A 514 -18.81 32.74 -23.20
C ASN A 514 -17.69 32.43 -24.20
N ILE A 515 -18.02 31.58 -25.18
CA ILE A 515 -17.23 31.35 -26.40
C ILE A 515 -18.03 31.53 -27.69
N GLY A 516 -19.36 31.61 -27.61
CA GLY A 516 -20.23 31.94 -28.74
C GLY A 516 -20.02 33.39 -29.20
N LYS A 517 -20.09 33.65 -30.52
CA LYS A 517 -19.88 35.01 -31.04
C LYS A 517 -21.10 35.88 -30.83
N VAL A 518 -20.92 37.09 -30.32
CA VAL A 518 -21.94 38.12 -30.17
C VAL A 518 -21.64 39.25 -31.15
N ASN A 519 -22.55 39.49 -32.09
CA ASN A 519 -22.47 40.59 -33.05
C ASN A 519 -23.84 41.28 -33.17
N ASP A 520 -23.93 42.52 -32.72
CA ASP A 520 -25.13 43.36 -32.73
C ASP A 520 -24.99 44.59 -33.66
N GLY A 521 -23.89 44.66 -34.41
CA GLY A 521 -23.48 45.85 -35.16
C GLY A 521 -23.00 47.04 -34.32
N ASN A 522 -23.07 46.97 -32.98
CA ASN A 522 -22.92 48.11 -32.08
C ASN A 522 -22.03 47.81 -30.85
N ASN A 523 -22.64 47.40 -29.73
CA ASN A 523 -22.06 47.33 -28.38
C ASN A 523 -22.36 45.98 -27.68
N GLY A 524 -22.39 44.88 -28.42
CA GLY A 524 -22.63 43.52 -27.92
C GLY A 524 -21.53 43.05 -26.98
N GLY A 525 -21.86 42.80 -25.73
CA GLY A 525 -20.89 42.40 -24.71
C GLY A 525 -20.66 40.89 -24.70
N ALA A 526 -19.40 40.49 -24.55
CA ALA A 526 -19.03 39.09 -24.52
C ALA A 526 -19.67 38.27 -23.38
N ILE A 527 -20.09 38.88 -22.26
CA ILE A 527 -20.89 38.22 -21.19
C ILE A 527 -22.25 38.88 -21.03
N ILE A 528 -22.29 40.21 -20.94
CA ILE A 528 -23.51 40.97 -20.65
C ILE A 528 -23.74 42.10 -21.66
N GLY A 529 -24.99 42.31 -22.06
CA GLY A 529 -25.38 43.51 -22.82
C GLY A 529 -25.30 44.76 -21.95
N THR A 530 -26.16 44.83 -20.93
CA THR A 530 -26.27 45.97 -19.99
C THR A 530 -26.54 45.50 -18.56
N VAL A 531 -25.87 46.12 -17.59
CA VAL A 531 -26.16 45.98 -16.15
C VAL A 531 -26.80 47.26 -15.63
N GLU A 532 -27.90 47.17 -14.88
CA GLU A 532 -28.46 48.35 -14.22
C GLU A 532 -27.66 48.76 -12.98
N LYS A 533 -27.26 50.03 -12.98
CA LYS A 533 -26.22 50.68 -12.15
C LYS A 533 -26.41 50.63 -10.62
N TYR A 534 -27.45 49.96 -10.14
CA TYR A 534 -27.87 49.96 -8.73
C TYR A 534 -28.22 48.57 -8.17
N GLY A 535 -27.93 47.46 -8.86
CA GLY A 535 -28.19 46.14 -8.26
C GLY A 535 -27.57 44.89 -8.88
N GLY A 536 -27.17 44.89 -10.14
CA GLY A 536 -26.49 43.71 -10.71
C GLY A 536 -25.08 43.51 -10.13
N ARG A 537 -24.63 42.26 -10.08
CA ARG A 537 -23.22 41.89 -9.79
C ARG A 537 -22.75 40.86 -10.80
N ILE A 538 -21.54 41.06 -11.31
CA ILE A 538 -20.84 40.12 -12.19
C ILE A 538 -19.51 39.76 -11.53
N SER A 539 -19.24 38.46 -11.36
CA SER A 539 -18.03 37.95 -10.68
C SER A 539 -17.54 36.66 -11.31
N ASP A 540 -16.23 36.48 -11.39
CA ASP A 540 -15.59 35.25 -11.91
C ASP A 540 -16.06 34.81 -13.31
N CYS A 541 -16.63 35.72 -14.10
CA CYS A 541 -17.09 35.43 -15.45
C CYS A 541 -15.97 35.63 -16.47
N LEU A 542 -15.87 34.74 -17.46
CA LEU A 542 -14.72 34.63 -18.37
C LEU A 542 -15.17 34.60 -19.82
N TYR A 543 -14.47 35.24 -20.75
CA TYR A 543 -14.85 35.20 -22.17
C TYR A 543 -13.68 35.04 -23.12
N LEU A 544 -13.90 34.30 -24.21
CA LEU A 544 -12.92 34.18 -25.28
C LEU A 544 -12.70 35.55 -25.94
N VAL A 545 -11.44 35.98 -26.07
CA VAL A 545 -11.06 37.23 -26.75
C VAL A 545 -11.63 37.25 -28.17
N GLY A 546 -12.40 38.30 -28.49
CA GLY A 546 -13.08 38.45 -29.78
C GLY A 546 -14.43 37.71 -29.90
N SER A 547 -14.99 37.21 -28.79
CA SER A 547 -16.35 36.65 -28.75
C SER A 547 -17.47 37.69 -28.61
N GLY A 548 -17.15 38.97 -28.38
CA GLY A 548 -18.10 40.09 -28.42
C GLY A 548 -17.50 41.32 -29.11
N THR A 549 -18.35 42.28 -29.48
CA THR A 549 -17.95 43.52 -30.17
C THR A 549 -17.41 44.60 -29.23
N LYS A 550 -17.73 44.54 -27.92
CA LYS A 550 -17.11 45.35 -26.87
C LYS A 550 -16.48 44.50 -25.76
N ASP A 551 -15.58 45.11 -24.99
CA ASP A 551 -15.19 44.60 -23.67
C ASP A 551 -16.41 44.56 -22.74
N SER A 552 -16.50 43.47 -21.98
CA SER A 552 -17.63 43.16 -21.09
C SER A 552 -17.18 43.13 -19.64
N GLU A 553 -18.12 43.33 -18.72
CA GLU A 553 -17.88 42.90 -17.33
C GLU A 553 -17.62 41.38 -17.34
N GLY A 554 -16.42 41.00 -16.88
CA GLY A 554 -15.83 39.67 -17.07
C GLY A 554 -14.32 39.76 -17.40
N THR A 555 -13.63 38.63 -17.46
CA THR A 555 -12.19 38.56 -17.80
C THR A 555 -11.98 38.02 -19.22
N PRO A 556 -11.33 38.78 -20.12
CA PRO A 556 -10.95 38.29 -21.44
C PRO A 556 -9.80 37.28 -21.37
N LEU A 557 -10.01 36.08 -21.93
CA LEU A 557 -9.04 35.00 -22.03
C LEU A 557 -8.79 34.64 -23.50
N THR A 558 -7.52 34.46 -23.90
CA THR A 558 -7.21 33.88 -25.22
C THR A 558 -7.59 32.39 -25.26
N GLU A 559 -7.71 31.82 -26.46
CA GLU A 559 -8.02 30.39 -26.65
C GLU A 559 -7.14 29.48 -25.77
N LYS A 560 -5.83 29.76 -25.64
CA LYS A 560 -4.92 28.98 -24.80
C LYS A 560 -5.19 29.11 -23.30
N GLN A 561 -5.65 30.27 -22.85
CA GLN A 561 -6.00 30.50 -21.44
C GLN A 561 -7.35 29.84 -21.12
N MET A 562 -8.30 29.84 -22.06
CA MET A 562 -9.55 29.08 -21.95
C MET A 562 -9.31 27.56 -21.84
N GLN A 563 -8.15 27.06 -22.28
CA GLN A 563 -7.74 25.65 -22.21
C GLN A 563 -6.91 25.32 -20.95
N ASP A 564 -6.59 26.31 -20.11
CA ASP A 564 -5.70 26.18 -18.96
C ASP A 564 -6.48 26.42 -17.66
N LEU A 565 -6.53 25.36 -16.83
CA LEU A 565 -7.24 25.32 -15.54
C LEU A 565 -6.88 26.50 -14.61
N ASN A 566 -5.65 27.02 -14.72
CA ASN A 566 -5.14 28.10 -13.84
C ASN A 566 -5.89 29.43 -14.01
N TRP A 567 -6.65 29.64 -15.09
CA TRP A 567 -7.44 30.85 -15.31
C TRP A 567 -8.84 30.81 -14.70
N TYR A 568 -9.25 29.66 -14.17
CA TYR A 568 -10.57 29.40 -13.60
C TYR A 568 -10.50 29.33 -12.06
N THR A 569 -9.79 30.28 -11.44
CA THR A 569 -9.33 30.21 -10.04
C THR A 569 -10.41 30.04 -8.97
N ASN A 570 -11.66 30.44 -9.26
CA ASN A 570 -12.81 30.37 -8.36
C ASN A 570 -13.89 29.37 -8.83
N PHE A 571 -13.61 28.56 -9.85
CA PHE A 571 -14.49 27.51 -10.36
C PHE A 571 -14.26 26.18 -9.62
N ASP A 572 -15.33 25.45 -9.34
CA ASP A 572 -15.24 24.16 -8.64
C ASP A 572 -14.93 23.00 -9.61
N PHE A 573 -13.64 22.69 -9.77
CA PHE A 573 -13.17 21.52 -10.51
C PHE A 573 -13.15 20.21 -9.69
N ILE A 574 -13.69 20.19 -8.47
CA ILE A 574 -13.91 18.95 -7.71
C ILE A 574 -15.27 18.37 -8.11
N ASP A 575 -16.34 19.15 -8.02
CA ASP A 575 -17.72 18.66 -8.16
C ASP A 575 -18.50 19.24 -9.36
N VAL A 576 -18.17 20.44 -9.85
CA VAL A 576 -18.99 21.14 -10.86
C VAL A 576 -18.39 21.10 -12.27
N TRP A 577 -17.08 21.26 -12.42
CA TRP A 577 -16.40 21.42 -13.72
C TRP A 577 -15.29 20.39 -13.99
N ASP A 578 -15.03 20.10 -15.28
CA ASP A 578 -13.92 19.27 -15.77
C ASP A 578 -13.37 19.78 -17.12
N ILE A 579 -12.10 19.50 -17.46
CA ILE A 579 -11.52 19.75 -18.79
C ILE A 579 -11.12 18.41 -19.42
N ASP A 580 -12.10 17.60 -19.85
CA ASP A 580 -11.80 16.37 -20.58
C ASP A 580 -11.45 16.66 -22.05
N SER A 581 -10.19 17.04 -22.28
CA SER A 581 -9.61 17.25 -23.62
C SER A 581 -9.80 16.07 -24.58
N ASN A 582 -10.04 14.86 -24.08
CA ASN A 582 -10.32 13.66 -24.88
C ASN A 582 -11.72 13.66 -25.51
N SER A 583 -12.69 14.35 -24.89
CA SER A 583 -14.01 14.62 -25.48
C SER A 583 -13.90 15.45 -26.78
N GLY A 584 -12.77 16.13 -26.95
CA GLY A 584 -12.45 16.98 -28.08
C GLY A 584 -13.19 18.31 -28.08
N ILE A 585 -13.71 18.74 -26.93
CA ILE A 585 -13.91 20.13 -26.55
C ILE A 585 -12.76 20.47 -25.58
N PRO A 586 -11.92 21.48 -25.85
CA PRO A 586 -10.70 21.71 -25.06
C PRO A 586 -10.92 22.71 -23.90
N TYR A 587 -12.15 23.15 -23.67
CA TYR A 587 -12.56 24.08 -22.61
C TYR A 587 -13.34 23.33 -21.51
N PRO A 588 -13.58 23.95 -20.33
CA PRO A 588 -14.36 23.33 -19.28
C PRO A 588 -15.78 22.93 -19.69
N GLN A 589 -16.22 21.79 -19.20
CA GLN A 589 -17.59 21.28 -19.29
C GLN A 589 -18.08 20.95 -17.88
N LEU A 590 -19.39 20.93 -17.69
CA LEU A 590 -19.98 20.64 -16.39
C LEU A 590 -19.96 19.13 -16.11
N LYS A 591 -19.47 18.72 -14.94
CA LYS A 591 -19.34 17.33 -14.51
C LYS A 591 -20.67 16.58 -14.44
N ARG A 592 -21.77 17.30 -14.17
CA ARG A 592 -23.15 16.78 -14.12
C ARG A 592 -24.00 17.22 -15.31
N ASN A 593 -23.41 17.86 -16.32
CA ASN A 593 -24.07 18.24 -17.58
C ASN A 593 -23.06 18.52 -18.72
N PRO A 594 -22.24 17.55 -19.16
CA PRO A 594 -21.19 17.82 -20.14
C PRO A 594 -21.74 17.81 -21.57
N GLN A 595 -21.31 18.81 -22.34
CA GLN A 595 -21.67 18.96 -23.75
C GLN A 595 -21.38 17.69 -24.58
N VAL A 596 -20.36 16.91 -24.23
CA VAL A 596 -20.10 15.58 -24.79
C VAL A 596 -19.91 14.54 -23.67
N ARG A 597 -20.90 13.66 -23.44
CA ARG A 597 -20.80 12.58 -22.45
C ARG A 597 -19.91 11.42 -22.92
N LEU A 598 -19.38 10.64 -21.97
CA LEU A 598 -18.67 9.39 -22.23
C LEU A 598 -19.68 8.28 -22.54
N LYS A 599 -19.77 7.86 -23.81
CA LYS A 599 -20.68 6.81 -24.28
C LYS A 599 -20.28 5.42 -23.81
N GLY A 600 -18.98 5.15 -23.66
CA GLY A 600 -18.47 3.88 -23.14
C GLY A 600 -16.95 3.79 -23.11
N ILE A 601 -16.43 2.72 -22.52
CA ILE A 601 -15.01 2.39 -22.52
C ILE A 601 -14.79 0.94 -22.96
N LYS A 602 -13.60 0.63 -23.50
CA LYS A 602 -13.18 -0.72 -23.88
C LYS A 602 -11.72 -0.93 -23.53
N VAL A 603 -11.33 -2.12 -23.08
CA VAL A 603 -9.90 -2.46 -23.01
C VAL A 603 -9.36 -2.58 -24.44
N LYS A 604 -8.43 -1.70 -24.83
CA LYS A 604 -7.78 -1.71 -26.14
C LYS A 604 -6.59 -2.66 -26.13
N TYR A 605 -5.74 -2.50 -25.12
CA TYR A 605 -4.61 -3.35 -24.85
C TYR A 605 -4.69 -3.83 -23.40
N ASN A 606 -4.52 -5.14 -23.20
CA ASN A 606 -4.39 -5.70 -21.87
C ASN A 606 -3.04 -5.33 -21.26
N PRO A 607 -2.92 -5.18 -19.93
CA PRO A 607 -1.63 -5.05 -19.27
C PRO A 607 -0.64 -6.15 -19.66
N ALA A 608 0.64 -5.79 -19.78
CA ALA A 608 1.68 -6.68 -20.29
C ALA A 608 1.95 -7.91 -19.39
N LYS A 609 1.59 -7.85 -18.11
CA LYS A 609 1.58 -8.99 -17.18
C LYS A 609 0.15 -9.40 -16.87
N LEU A 610 -0.24 -10.59 -17.31
CA LEU A 610 -1.52 -11.24 -16.98
C LEU A 610 -1.35 -12.49 -16.10
N GLU A 611 -0.14 -13.01 -15.97
CA GLU A 611 0.21 -14.14 -15.10
C GLU A 611 0.91 -13.63 -13.84
N TYR A 612 0.36 -13.98 -12.67
CA TYR A 612 0.81 -13.53 -11.36
C TYR A 612 1.04 -14.73 -10.43
N ASN A 613 1.78 -14.54 -9.35
CA ASN A 613 1.70 -15.41 -8.19
C ASN A 613 0.67 -14.88 -7.20
N GLN A 614 0.17 -15.80 -6.35
CA GLN A 614 -0.43 -15.53 -5.05
C GLN A 614 0.19 -14.27 -4.40
N GLY A 615 -0.61 -13.21 -4.21
CA GLY A 615 -0.21 -12.01 -3.47
C GLY A 615 0.80 -11.08 -4.16
N ASP A 616 1.13 -11.30 -5.43
CA ASP A 616 1.77 -10.26 -6.25
C ASP A 616 0.88 -8.99 -6.28
N ARG A 617 1.49 -7.81 -6.38
CA ARG A 617 0.74 -6.60 -6.81
C ARG A 617 0.36 -6.75 -8.28
N ILE A 618 -0.85 -6.33 -8.65
CA ILE A 618 -1.23 -6.19 -10.06
C ILE A 618 -0.33 -5.15 -10.75
N SER A 619 -0.12 -5.29 -12.06
CA SER A 619 0.62 -4.32 -12.87
C SER A 619 -0.18 -3.97 -14.11
N LEU A 620 -0.46 -2.69 -14.29
CA LEU A 620 -1.27 -2.14 -15.38
C LEU A 620 -0.43 -1.66 -16.56
N ARG A 621 0.90 -1.84 -16.51
CA ARG A 621 1.84 -1.34 -17.53
C ARG A 621 1.52 -1.89 -18.92
N GLY A 622 1.30 -1.00 -19.88
CA GLY A 622 0.89 -1.34 -21.25
C GLY A 622 -0.60 -1.68 -21.40
N GLY A 623 -1.39 -1.57 -20.32
CA GLY A 623 -2.84 -1.61 -20.38
C GLY A 623 -3.38 -0.23 -20.75
N GLU A 624 -4.24 -0.18 -21.77
CA GLU A 624 -4.89 1.05 -22.23
C GLU A 624 -6.38 0.80 -22.44
N ILE A 625 -7.21 1.76 -22.04
CA ILE A 625 -8.63 1.81 -22.40
C ILE A 625 -8.85 2.77 -23.57
N GLU A 626 -9.69 2.35 -24.51
CA GLU A 626 -10.30 3.19 -25.53
C GLU A 626 -11.57 3.82 -24.97
N LEU A 627 -11.55 5.13 -24.80
CA LEU A 627 -12.71 5.96 -24.49
C LEU A 627 -13.52 6.17 -25.76
N GLN A 628 -14.85 6.12 -25.66
CA GLN A 628 -15.76 6.36 -26.78
C GLN A 628 -16.80 7.41 -26.37
N TYR A 629 -16.90 8.51 -27.13
CA TYR A 629 -17.77 9.66 -26.84
C TYR A 629 -19.01 9.70 -27.74
N GLU A 630 -20.04 10.46 -27.35
CA GLU A 630 -21.29 10.57 -28.14
C GLU A 630 -21.05 11.16 -29.54
N ASN A 631 -20.16 12.15 -29.62
CA ASN A 631 -19.76 12.84 -30.86
C ASN A 631 -18.89 11.98 -31.80
N GLY A 632 -18.72 10.68 -31.51
CA GLY A 632 -17.94 9.74 -32.30
C GLY A 632 -16.43 9.83 -32.13
N LYS A 633 -15.90 10.77 -31.32
CA LYS A 633 -14.47 10.81 -30.98
C LYS A 633 -14.09 9.64 -30.07
N THR A 634 -12.83 9.23 -30.16
CA THR A 634 -12.23 8.18 -29.33
C THR A 634 -10.84 8.58 -28.90
N ALA A 635 -10.45 8.23 -27.67
CA ALA A 635 -9.10 8.47 -27.14
C ALA A 635 -8.55 7.21 -26.46
N LEU A 636 -7.23 7.09 -26.38
CA LEU A 636 -6.55 6.04 -25.63
C LEU A 636 -5.98 6.63 -24.34
N VAL A 637 -6.26 5.99 -23.21
CA VAL A 637 -5.75 6.39 -21.89
C VAL A 637 -5.19 5.16 -21.17
N SER A 638 -3.99 5.30 -20.60
CA SER A 638 -3.35 4.30 -19.75
C SER A 638 -4.23 3.90 -18.57
N MET A 639 -4.25 2.62 -18.23
CA MET A 639 -4.92 2.14 -17.01
C MET A 639 -4.12 2.51 -15.76
N ASP A 640 -4.80 3.03 -14.74
CA ASP A 640 -4.24 3.26 -13.40
C ASP A 640 -5.04 2.51 -12.30
N GLU A 641 -4.52 2.47 -11.08
CA GLU A 641 -5.13 1.69 -9.99
C GLU A 641 -6.48 2.25 -9.49
N THR A 642 -6.79 3.53 -9.72
CA THR A 642 -8.09 4.14 -9.36
C THR A 642 -9.21 3.70 -10.31
N MET A 643 -8.86 3.31 -11.55
CA MET A 643 -9.82 2.74 -12.49
C MET A 643 -10.25 1.31 -12.11
N LEU A 644 -9.60 0.62 -11.16
CA LEU A 644 -9.88 -0.79 -10.92
C LEU A 644 -11.12 -1.00 -10.03
N GLY A 645 -12.03 -1.85 -10.50
CA GLY A 645 -13.06 -2.46 -9.66
C GLY A 645 -12.45 -3.46 -8.65
N HIS A 646 -13.27 -4.04 -7.77
CA HIS A 646 -12.78 -4.95 -6.74
C HIS A 646 -12.15 -6.22 -7.34
N TYR A 647 -10.90 -6.50 -6.96
CA TYR A 647 -10.15 -7.72 -7.33
C TYR A 647 -9.47 -8.32 -6.09
N ASP A 648 -9.12 -9.61 -6.16
CA ASP A 648 -8.53 -10.32 -5.03
C ASP A 648 -7.29 -11.15 -5.42
N MET A 649 -6.09 -10.57 -5.27
CA MET A 649 -4.82 -11.30 -5.41
C MET A 649 -4.64 -12.43 -4.36
N MET A 650 -5.60 -12.60 -3.44
CA MET A 650 -5.73 -13.71 -2.50
C MET A 650 -6.54 -14.91 -3.03
N LYS A 651 -6.94 -14.92 -4.31
CA LYS A 651 -7.66 -16.05 -4.95
C LYS A 651 -6.85 -16.69 -6.09
N ILE A 652 -6.73 -18.02 -6.11
CA ILE A 652 -6.01 -18.74 -7.17
C ILE A 652 -6.85 -18.79 -8.45
N GLY A 653 -6.18 -18.79 -9.59
CA GLY A 653 -6.77 -19.07 -10.89
C GLY A 653 -7.20 -17.81 -11.64
N LYS A 654 -8.08 -18.00 -12.60
CA LYS A 654 -8.54 -16.98 -13.53
C LYS A 654 -9.46 -15.97 -12.84
N GLN A 655 -9.14 -14.68 -12.93
CA GLN A 655 -9.92 -13.58 -12.37
C GLN A 655 -10.18 -12.49 -13.41
N THR A 656 -11.44 -12.14 -13.61
CA THR A 656 -11.83 -10.96 -14.38
C THR A 656 -11.57 -9.71 -13.55
N ILE A 657 -10.82 -8.77 -14.10
CA ILE A 657 -10.53 -7.49 -13.47
C ILE A 657 -11.37 -6.43 -14.17
N GLU A 658 -12.28 -5.82 -13.43
CA GLU A 658 -13.11 -4.71 -13.90
C GLU A 658 -12.29 -3.42 -13.95
N VAL A 659 -12.52 -2.61 -14.98
CA VAL A 659 -11.95 -1.28 -15.17
C VAL A 659 -13.10 -0.30 -15.38
N LYS A 660 -13.14 0.79 -14.62
CA LYS A 660 -14.19 1.81 -14.64
C LYS A 660 -13.63 3.18 -15.02
N ARG A 661 -14.45 4.01 -15.67
CA ARG A 661 -14.26 5.46 -15.77
C ARG A 661 -15.64 6.10 -15.85
N LEU A 662 -15.99 6.92 -14.85
CA LEU A 662 -17.39 7.22 -14.50
C LEU A 662 -18.18 5.90 -14.35
N ASN A 663 -19.49 5.90 -14.59
CA ASN A 663 -20.30 4.68 -14.60
C ASN A 663 -20.03 3.70 -15.76
N LYS A 664 -19.09 3.97 -16.68
CA LYS A 664 -18.79 3.08 -17.81
C LYS A 664 -17.73 2.05 -17.42
N THR A 665 -18.00 0.78 -17.73
CA THR A 665 -17.15 -0.37 -17.34
C THR A 665 -16.61 -1.15 -18.55
N ALA A 666 -15.39 -1.65 -18.40
CA ALA A 666 -14.79 -2.68 -19.24
C ALA A 666 -14.10 -3.72 -18.34
N SER A 667 -13.51 -4.78 -18.92
CA SER A 667 -12.73 -5.73 -18.12
C SER A 667 -11.62 -6.40 -18.93
N PHE A 668 -10.59 -6.85 -18.22
CA PHE A 668 -9.58 -7.80 -18.71
C PHE A 668 -9.54 -9.03 -17.80
N THR A 669 -8.58 -9.92 -18.00
CA THR A 669 -8.47 -11.14 -17.19
C THR A 669 -7.02 -11.48 -16.86
N ILE A 670 -6.77 -11.78 -15.59
CA ILE A 670 -5.49 -12.29 -15.09
C ILE A 670 -5.63 -13.75 -14.63
N ASN A 671 -4.51 -14.40 -14.38
CA ASN A 671 -4.42 -15.68 -13.69
C ASN A 671 -3.42 -15.58 -12.53
N VAL A 672 -3.80 -16.10 -11.36
CA VAL A 672 -3.02 -16.04 -10.12
C VAL A 672 -2.60 -17.45 -9.71
N ASN A 673 -1.30 -17.73 -9.76
CA ASN A 673 -0.72 -19.06 -9.57
C ASN A 673 -0.30 -19.30 -8.10
N PRO A 674 -0.34 -20.55 -7.60
CA PRO A 674 0.20 -20.86 -6.27
C PRO A 674 1.72 -20.71 -6.21
N ILE A 675 2.26 -20.22 -5.09
CA ILE A 675 3.69 -20.24 -4.77
C ILE A 675 4.06 -21.65 -4.29
N PRO A 676 4.91 -22.39 -5.02
CA PRO A 676 5.27 -23.76 -4.65
C PRO A 676 6.30 -23.79 -3.50
N VAL A 677 6.23 -24.84 -2.69
CA VAL A 677 7.29 -25.18 -1.72
C VAL A 677 8.57 -25.54 -2.46
N LYS A 678 9.68 -24.89 -2.10
CA LYS A 678 11.02 -25.09 -2.70
C LYS A 678 11.96 -25.87 -1.77
N GLN A 679 11.80 -25.74 -0.46
CA GLN A 679 12.66 -26.39 0.54
C GLN A 679 11.89 -26.66 1.83
N ILE A 680 12.25 -27.75 2.53
CA ILE A 680 11.92 -28.00 3.93
C ILE A 680 13.22 -28.07 4.71
N THR A 681 13.25 -27.54 5.94
CA THR A 681 14.33 -27.79 6.91
C THR A 681 13.77 -28.34 8.22
N LEU A 682 14.54 -29.17 8.91
CA LEU A 682 14.20 -29.73 10.22
C LEU A 682 15.07 -29.08 11.29
N ASP A 683 14.54 -28.96 12.51
CA ASP A 683 15.32 -28.43 13.64
C ASP A 683 16.45 -29.38 14.11
N ARG A 684 16.35 -30.67 13.74
CA ARG A 684 17.36 -31.72 13.96
C ARG A 684 17.41 -32.67 12.75
N THR A 685 18.62 -32.94 12.25
CA THR A 685 18.89 -33.94 11.19
C THR A 685 19.39 -35.28 11.73
N GLN A 686 19.74 -35.34 13.01
CA GLN A 686 20.07 -36.57 13.74
C GLN A 686 19.44 -36.54 15.13
N LEU A 687 19.06 -37.70 15.65
CA LEU A 687 18.50 -37.88 16.98
C LEU A 687 18.85 -39.26 17.55
N VAL A 688 19.09 -39.32 18.87
CA VAL A 688 19.21 -40.55 19.64
C VAL A 688 18.16 -40.52 20.75
N LEU A 689 17.43 -41.62 20.95
CA LEU A 689 16.41 -41.79 21.99
C LEU A 689 16.59 -43.14 22.69
N LYS A 690 16.25 -43.22 23.98
CA LYS A 690 16.04 -44.52 24.62
C LYS A 690 14.72 -45.15 24.15
N LYS A 691 14.64 -46.48 24.13
CA LYS A 691 13.39 -47.26 23.95
C LYS A 691 12.29 -46.72 24.87
N GLY A 692 11.12 -46.40 24.32
CA GLY A 692 10.00 -45.80 25.04
C GLY A 692 10.04 -44.26 25.20
N GLU A 693 11.15 -43.58 24.91
CA GLU A 693 11.18 -42.11 24.90
C GLU A 693 10.43 -41.52 23.69
N THR A 694 10.01 -40.26 23.83
CA THR A 694 9.37 -39.50 22.78
C THR A 694 10.02 -38.14 22.59
N ALA A 695 10.12 -37.68 21.35
CA ALA A 695 10.58 -36.34 21.01
C ALA A 695 9.73 -35.78 19.86
N THR A 696 9.73 -34.47 19.68
CA THR A 696 9.09 -33.84 18.51
C THR A 696 10.18 -33.32 17.57
N LEU A 697 10.01 -33.50 16.27
CA LEU A 697 10.72 -32.73 15.24
C LEU A 697 9.82 -31.61 14.74
N THR A 698 10.39 -30.46 14.41
CA THR A 698 9.65 -29.35 13.78
C THR A 698 10.23 -29.05 12.41
N ALA A 699 9.36 -29.02 11.41
CA ALA A 699 9.70 -28.63 10.04
C ALA A 699 9.42 -27.14 9.82
N MET A 700 10.31 -26.48 9.08
CA MET A 700 10.12 -25.12 8.54
C MET A 700 10.10 -25.21 7.02
N VAL A 701 9.09 -24.58 6.41
CA VAL A 701 8.81 -24.69 4.96
C VAL A 701 9.17 -23.37 4.29
N PHE A 702 9.86 -23.46 3.15
CA PHE A 702 10.37 -22.31 2.40
C PHE A 702 9.92 -22.34 0.92
N PRO A 703 9.57 -21.19 0.32
CA PRO A 703 9.56 -19.85 0.95
C PRO A 703 8.45 -19.71 2.01
N GLU A 704 8.60 -18.75 2.94
CA GLU A 704 7.67 -18.57 4.07
C GLU A 704 6.24 -18.21 3.62
N ASN A 705 6.10 -17.67 2.39
CA ASN A 705 4.84 -17.40 1.71
C ASN A 705 4.41 -18.50 0.70
N ALA A 706 4.88 -19.74 0.82
CA ALA A 706 4.37 -20.84 -0.02
C ALA A 706 2.87 -21.10 0.24
N THR A 707 2.10 -21.41 -0.81
CA THR A 707 0.64 -21.49 -0.75
C THR A 707 0.11 -22.55 0.20
N ASN A 708 0.71 -23.73 0.14
CA ASN A 708 0.36 -24.84 0.98
C ASN A 708 1.65 -25.35 1.63
N LYS A 709 1.73 -25.10 2.94
CA LYS A 709 2.89 -25.34 3.82
C LYS A 709 2.75 -26.67 4.57
N ASP A 710 1.78 -27.50 4.23
CA ASP A 710 1.56 -28.79 4.91
C ASP A 710 2.74 -29.75 4.69
N VAL A 711 3.13 -30.37 5.79
CA VAL A 711 4.13 -31.44 5.84
C VAL A 711 3.44 -32.76 6.14
N GLU A 712 3.77 -33.78 5.35
CA GLU A 712 3.48 -35.18 5.61
C GLU A 712 4.71 -35.82 6.31
N TRP A 713 4.47 -36.56 7.39
CA TRP A 713 5.53 -37.21 8.17
C TRP A 713 5.47 -38.72 8.00
N SER A 714 6.62 -39.36 7.83
CA SER A 714 6.73 -40.83 7.79
C SER A 714 8.00 -41.34 8.47
N SER A 715 8.05 -42.65 8.71
CA SER A 715 9.22 -43.37 9.21
C SER A 715 9.50 -44.54 8.28
N GLN A 716 10.74 -44.69 7.82
CA GLN A 716 11.16 -45.81 6.96
C GLN A 716 11.09 -47.16 7.67
N ASN A 717 11.07 -47.17 9.01
CA ASN A 717 10.79 -48.37 9.81
C ASN A 717 9.99 -48.01 11.08
N SER A 718 8.67 -48.21 10.99
CA SER A 718 7.69 -47.97 12.06
C SER A 718 7.68 -49.01 13.18
N SER A 719 8.52 -50.05 13.10
CA SER A 719 8.78 -50.99 14.19
C SER A 719 9.92 -50.51 15.10
N ILE A 720 10.90 -49.77 14.55
CA ILE A 720 11.99 -49.14 15.33
C ILE A 720 11.49 -47.86 15.98
N ALA A 721 10.88 -46.96 15.19
CA ALA A 721 10.27 -45.74 15.72
C ALA A 721 9.12 -45.24 14.85
N ARG A 722 8.07 -44.72 15.51
CA ARG A 722 6.88 -44.17 14.87
C ARG A 722 6.87 -42.66 14.97
N ILE A 723 6.24 -41.98 14.01
CA ILE A 723 5.99 -40.54 14.04
C ILE A 723 4.51 -40.27 13.79
N ASP A 724 3.95 -39.24 14.44
CA ASP A 724 2.58 -38.77 14.20
C ASP A 724 2.54 -37.55 13.25
N GLN A 725 1.33 -37.14 12.86
CA GLN A 725 1.10 -35.97 12.00
C GLN A 725 1.61 -34.63 12.58
N ASN A 726 1.92 -34.58 13.89
CA ASN A 726 2.44 -33.40 14.58
C ASN A 726 3.98 -33.41 14.69
N GLY A 727 4.65 -34.37 14.04
CA GLY A 727 6.09 -34.55 14.13
C GLY A 727 6.57 -35.23 15.42
N LYS A 728 5.67 -35.83 16.23
CA LYS A 728 6.04 -36.51 17.48
C LYS A 728 6.52 -37.94 17.20
N ILE A 729 7.81 -38.16 17.38
CA ILE A 729 8.49 -39.45 17.40
C ILE A 729 8.20 -40.20 18.71
N THR A 730 8.00 -41.51 18.62
CA THR A 730 8.01 -42.48 19.72
C THR A 730 8.98 -43.61 19.38
N ALA A 731 9.96 -43.85 20.25
CA ALA A 731 10.92 -44.95 20.11
C ALA A 731 10.32 -46.28 20.56
N VAL A 732 10.36 -47.32 19.72
CA VAL A 732 9.62 -48.58 19.91
C VAL A 732 10.55 -49.77 20.15
N SER A 733 11.56 -49.98 19.31
CA SER A 733 12.59 -51.02 19.47
C SER A 733 13.98 -50.43 19.23
N PRO A 734 15.05 -51.03 19.80
CA PRO A 734 16.41 -50.66 19.42
C PRO A 734 16.65 -50.80 17.91
N GLY A 735 17.57 -49.99 17.38
CA GLY A 735 17.96 -49.98 15.96
C GLY A 735 18.00 -48.57 15.35
N ASN A 736 18.31 -48.51 14.05
CA ASN A 736 18.41 -47.26 13.30
C ASN A 736 17.27 -47.15 12.26
N THR A 737 16.69 -45.97 12.10
CA THR A 737 15.66 -45.66 11.10
C THR A 737 15.80 -44.22 10.60
N VAL A 738 15.11 -43.87 9.52
CA VAL A 738 15.04 -42.50 9.00
C VAL A 738 13.61 -42.01 9.10
N ILE A 739 13.45 -40.81 9.65
CA ILE A 739 12.21 -40.05 9.67
C ILE A 739 12.21 -39.07 8.50
N GLU A 740 11.15 -39.03 7.72
CA GLU A 740 10.99 -38.15 6.55
C GLU A 740 9.87 -37.12 6.80
N ALA A 741 10.13 -35.88 6.38
CA ALA A 741 9.20 -34.77 6.30
C ALA A 741 9.06 -34.34 4.83
N LYS A 742 7.86 -34.44 4.28
CA LYS A 742 7.57 -34.29 2.85
C LYS A 742 6.54 -33.20 2.58
N SER A 743 6.74 -32.41 1.53
CA SER A 743 5.78 -31.38 1.12
C SER A 743 4.53 -32.03 0.53
N LYS A 744 3.34 -31.79 1.12
CA LYS A 744 2.07 -32.23 0.51
C LYS A 744 1.76 -31.51 -0.80
N SER A 745 2.26 -30.28 -0.98
CA SER A 745 1.91 -29.43 -2.13
C SER A 745 2.75 -29.70 -3.38
N THR A 746 3.93 -30.30 -3.25
CA THR A 746 4.80 -30.64 -4.39
C THR A 746 5.14 -32.14 -4.49
N GLY A 747 4.89 -32.94 -3.45
CA GLY A 747 5.12 -34.38 -3.43
C GLY A 747 6.58 -34.85 -3.61
N THR A 748 7.51 -33.90 -3.75
CA THR A 748 8.89 -34.12 -4.21
C THR A 748 9.94 -33.44 -3.34
N VAL A 749 9.59 -32.36 -2.64
CA VAL A 749 10.48 -31.73 -1.65
C VAL A 749 10.39 -32.50 -0.34
N ILE A 750 11.54 -33.01 0.11
CA ILE A 750 11.70 -33.83 1.32
C ILE A 750 12.86 -33.31 2.20
N ALA A 751 12.77 -33.58 3.50
CA ALA A 751 13.86 -33.42 4.47
C ALA A 751 13.85 -34.61 5.45
N THR A 752 15.03 -35.06 5.88
CA THR A 752 15.19 -36.31 6.65
C THR A 752 15.93 -36.11 7.97
N CYS A 753 15.60 -36.95 8.95
CA CYS A 753 16.28 -37.05 10.23
C CYS A 753 16.66 -38.50 10.52
N ASN A 754 17.95 -38.77 10.75
CA ASN A 754 18.43 -40.11 11.10
C ASN A 754 18.21 -40.34 12.60
N LEU A 755 17.50 -41.40 12.95
CA LEU A 755 17.11 -41.71 14.32
C LEU A 755 17.72 -43.04 14.75
N SER A 756 18.48 -43.00 15.86
CA SER A 756 18.94 -44.20 16.56
C SER A 756 18.13 -44.40 17.83
N VAL A 757 17.66 -45.62 18.06
CA VAL A 757 17.02 -46.04 19.31
C VAL A 757 17.96 -46.99 20.03
N ILE A 758 18.25 -46.66 21.29
CA ILE A 758 19.14 -47.44 22.17
C ILE A 758 18.37 -47.97 23.38
N VAL A 759 18.94 -48.98 24.04
CA VAL A 759 18.54 -49.45 25.36
C VAL A 759 19.78 -49.35 26.26
N THR A 760 19.66 -48.70 27.41
CA THR A 760 20.79 -48.51 28.32
C THR A 760 20.92 -49.68 29.28
N CYS A 761 22.15 -49.95 29.74
CA CYS A 761 22.38 -50.89 30.83
C CYS A 761 21.92 -50.26 32.15
N ASP A 762 20.93 -50.85 32.80
CA ASP A 762 20.41 -50.41 34.11
C ASP A 762 21.04 -51.22 35.27
N SER A 763 21.66 -52.38 34.99
CA SER A 763 22.59 -53.05 35.90
C SER A 763 23.56 -53.99 35.16
N LEU A 764 24.83 -53.97 35.55
CA LEU A 764 25.89 -54.86 35.06
C LEU A 764 26.33 -55.81 36.18
N SER A 765 26.54 -57.10 35.90
CA SER A 765 27.13 -58.04 36.89
C SER A 765 28.02 -59.11 36.26
N ILE A 766 29.17 -59.39 36.85
CA ILE A 766 30.10 -60.47 36.44
C ILE A 766 29.61 -61.78 37.05
N ILE A 767 29.21 -62.73 36.20
CA ILE A 767 28.57 -63.99 36.62
C ILE A 767 29.54 -65.14 36.91
N ASN A 768 30.81 -65.02 36.49
CA ASN A 768 31.84 -66.05 36.72
C ASN A 768 32.47 -65.92 38.12
N LYS A 769 31.64 -65.89 39.17
CA LYS A 769 32.05 -65.67 40.56
C LYS A 769 32.26 -67.00 41.29
N THR A 770 33.50 -67.32 41.64
CA THR A 770 33.85 -68.34 42.64
C THR A 770 33.94 -67.71 44.02
N VAL A 771 33.42 -68.41 45.04
CA VAL A 771 33.58 -68.02 46.45
C VAL A 771 35.01 -68.36 46.89
N TRP A 772 35.62 -67.49 47.69
CA TRP A 772 36.98 -67.65 48.20
C TRP A 772 37.01 -67.89 49.72
N ASP A 773 36.06 -67.28 50.43
CA ASP A 773 35.81 -67.45 51.86
C ASP A 773 34.29 -67.33 52.10
N ASP A 774 33.69 -68.32 52.76
CA ASP A 774 32.25 -68.38 53.02
C ASP A 774 31.79 -67.35 54.08
N ASP A 775 32.68 -66.92 54.99
CA ASP A 775 32.36 -65.98 56.08
C ASP A 775 32.52 -64.51 55.67
N ALA A 776 33.28 -64.21 54.60
CA ALA A 776 33.58 -62.84 54.16
C ALA A 776 32.65 -62.30 53.05
N GLY A 777 32.09 -63.19 52.22
CA GLY A 777 31.24 -62.80 51.07
C GLY A 777 32.00 -62.16 49.90
N GLU A 778 33.34 -62.24 49.88
CA GLU A 778 34.17 -61.74 48.79
C GLU A 778 34.39 -62.80 47.70
N TYR A 779 34.25 -62.40 46.43
CA TYR A 779 34.39 -63.29 45.28
C TYR A 779 35.78 -63.12 44.63
N CYS A 780 36.52 -64.23 44.53
CA CYS A 780 37.82 -64.25 43.88
C CYS A 780 37.99 -65.50 43.00
N ILE A 781 38.66 -65.32 41.86
CA ILE A 781 39.04 -66.40 40.96
C ILE A 781 40.53 -66.70 41.14
N THR A 782 40.84 -67.93 41.54
CA THR A 782 42.23 -68.41 41.54
C THR A 782 42.61 -68.89 40.14
N LEU A 783 43.65 -68.31 39.54
CA LEU A 783 44.11 -68.61 38.18
C LEU A 783 45.64 -68.77 38.14
N ASN A 784 46.12 -69.96 37.79
CA ASN A 784 47.56 -70.24 37.71
C ASN A 784 48.23 -69.41 36.60
N THR A 785 49.48 -68.99 36.81
CA THR A 785 50.27 -68.19 35.85
C THR A 785 50.27 -68.82 34.45
N GLY A 786 49.96 -68.03 33.43
CA GLY A 786 49.85 -68.48 32.03
C GLY A 786 48.48 -69.03 31.64
N ASN A 787 47.60 -69.38 32.59
CA ASN A 787 46.22 -69.76 32.26
C ASN A 787 45.38 -68.53 31.85
N THR A 788 44.31 -68.80 31.12
CA THR A 788 43.32 -67.81 30.70
C THR A 788 41.92 -68.14 31.22
N LEU A 789 41.09 -67.12 31.40
CA LEU A 789 39.67 -67.26 31.69
C LEU A 789 38.88 -66.19 30.93
N GLN A 790 37.81 -66.61 30.25
CA GLN A 790 36.84 -65.67 29.69
C GLN A 790 35.85 -65.24 30.79
N LEU A 791 35.91 -64.00 31.26
CA LEU A 791 34.84 -63.44 32.09
C LEU A 791 33.58 -63.23 31.26
N LYS A 792 32.42 -63.26 31.93
CA LYS A 792 31.11 -62.96 31.36
C LYS A 792 30.41 -61.97 32.27
N CYS A 793 29.71 -61.02 31.67
CA CYS A 793 28.71 -60.23 32.37
C CYS A 793 27.31 -60.69 31.97
N ASP A 794 26.39 -60.63 32.93
CA ASP A 794 24.97 -60.45 32.65
C ASP A 794 24.64 -58.94 32.68
N VAL A 795 23.68 -58.54 31.86
CA VAL A 795 23.23 -57.14 31.71
C VAL A 795 21.72 -57.07 31.78
N SER A 796 21.22 -56.15 32.61
CA SER A 796 19.79 -55.87 32.71
C SER A 796 19.49 -54.46 32.18
N PRO A 797 18.46 -54.26 31.34
CA PRO A 797 17.72 -55.31 30.63
C PRO A 797 18.61 -56.05 29.62
N SER A 798 18.30 -57.31 29.34
CA SER A 798 19.11 -58.15 28.43
C SER A 798 19.05 -57.75 26.95
N ASP A 799 18.28 -56.70 26.60
CA ASP A 799 18.29 -56.06 25.28
C ASP A 799 19.02 -54.70 25.27
N ALA A 800 19.82 -54.41 26.30
CA ALA A 800 20.76 -53.29 26.34
C ALA A 800 21.71 -53.28 25.13
N THR A 801 21.90 -52.11 24.53
CA THR A 801 22.66 -51.92 23.29
C THR A 801 24.00 -51.18 23.50
N GLU A 802 24.43 -51.03 24.74
CA GLU A 802 25.67 -50.33 25.13
C GLU A 802 26.87 -51.27 25.14
N GLY A 803 28.06 -50.76 24.79
CA GLY A 803 29.30 -51.48 24.95
C GLY A 803 29.70 -51.68 26.43
N ILE A 804 30.38 -52.78 26.69
CA ILE A 804 31.07 -53.05 27.97
C ILE A 804 32.57 -52.86 27.74
N THR A 805 33.19 -52.02 28.57
CA THR A 805 34.64 -51.81 28.63
C THR A 805 35.22 -52.58 29.81
N TRP A 806 36.44 -53.08 29.67
CA TRP A 806 37.13 -53.92 30.65
C TRP A 806 38.48 -53.32 31.04
N GLN A 807 38.84 -53.38 32.32
CA GLN A 807 40.10 -52.85 32.83
C GLN A 807 40.68 -53.74 33.94
N SER A 808 42.01 -53.89 33.98
CA SER A 808 42.75 -54.46 35.11
C SER A 808 43.40 -53.34 35.93
N GLN A 809 43.38 -53.46 37.26
CA GLN A 809 44.12 -52.55 38.14
C GLN A 809 45.64 -52.81 38.13
N ASN A 810 46.08 -54.06 37.97
CA ASN A 810 47.49 -54.44 37.90
C ASN A 810 47.75 -55.48 36.80
N VAL A 811 48.14 -54.98 35.63
CA VAL A 811 48.51 -55.77 34.44
C VAL A 811 49.68 -56.72 34.64
N MET A 812 50.51 -56.54 35.69
CA MET A 812 51.61 -57.46 36.02
C MET A 812 51.11 -58.73 36.73
N VAL A 813 49.89 -58.72 37.28
CA VAL A 813 49.25 -59.89 37.89
C VAL A 813 48.31 -60.55 36.88
N ALA A 814 47.41 -59.76 36.27
CA ALA A 814 46.55 -60.25 35.19
C ALA A 814 46.17 -59.13 34.20
N ILE A 815 46.15 -59.46 32.91
CA ILE A 815 45.65 -58.59 31.82
C ILE A 815 44.23 -59.00 31.42
N VAL A 816 43.45 -58.06 30.89
CA VAL A 816 42.11 -58.30 30.32
C VAL A 816 41.98 -57.66 28.95
N ASN A 817 41.35 -58.35 28.00
CA ASN A 817 41.10 -57.86 26.64
C ASN A 817 39.72 -57.15 26.53
N ALA A 818 39.44 -56.55 25.37
CA ALA A 818 38.19 -55.81 25.13
C ALA A 818 36.91 -56.67 25.19
N GLN A 819 37.03 -58.00 25.15
CA GLN A 819 35.93 -58.96 25.26
C GLN A 819 35.80 -59.56 26.67
N GLY A 820 36.62 -59.17 27.65
CA GLY A 820 36.61 -59.73 29.00
C GLY A 820 37.45 -61.01 29.17
N GLY A 821 38.27 -61.37 28.18
CA GLY A 821 39.23 -62.47 28.29
C GLY A 821 40.42 -62.06 29.16
N VAL A 822 40.63 -62.75 30.28
CA VAL A 822 41.67 -62.51 31.29
C VAL A 822 42.81 -63.53 31.13
N THR A 823 44.06 -63.08 31.31
CA THR A 823 45.26 -63.93 31.35
C THR A 823 46.06 -63.65 32.62
N ALA A 824 46.44 -64.69 33.37
CA ALA A 824 47.33 -64.57 34.53
C ALA A 824 48.80 -64.39 34.09
N VAL A 825 49.46 -63.36 34.61
CA VAL A 825 50.80 -62.90 34.20
C VAL A 825 51.84 -63.12 35.30
N GLY A 826 51.49 -62.88 36.57
CA GLY A 826 52.43 -62.93 37.68
C GLY A 826 51.73 -63.10 39.03
N THR A 827 52.46 -63.57 40.04
CA THR A 827 51.91 -63.90 41.36
C THR A 827 51.42 -62.66 42.11
N GLY A 828 50.26 -62.78 42.77
CA GLY A 828 49.63 -61.68 43.50
C GLY A 828 48.12 -61.68 43.34
N MET A 829 47.49 -60.53 43.59
CA MET A 829 46.04 -60.33 43.47
C MET A 829 45.76 -59.01 42.74
N THR A 830 44.76 -58.99 41.86
CA THR A 830 44.36 -57.77 41.12
C THR A 830 42.86 -57.75 40.85
N GLU A 831 42.27 -56.56 40.82
CA GLU A 831 40.88 -56.36 40.44
C GLU A 831 40.74 -56.24 38.92
N ILE A 832 39.74 -56.91 38.36
CA ILE A 832 39.24 -56.69 37.00
C ILE A 832 37.87 -56.04 37.09
N THR A 833 37.70 -54.89 36.46
CA THR A 833 36.45 -54.11 36.45
C THR A 833 35.80 -54.15 35.06
N ALA A 834 34.50 -54.43 35.02
CA ALA A 834 33.64 -54.23 33.85
C ALA A 834 32.87 -52.90 33.99
N ARG A 835 32.69 -52.15 32.90
CA ARG A 835 31.98 -50.86 32.89
C ARG A 835 31.20 -50.65 31.60
N SER A 836 29.89 -50.40 31.71
CA SER A 836 29.01 -50.01 30.60
C SER A 836 29.19 -48.54 30.17
N GLU A 837 28.71 -48.16 28.98
CA GLU A 837 28.73 -46.77 28.50
C GLU A 837 27.87 -45.81 29.34
N SER A 838 26.75 -46.28 29.90
CA SER A 838 25.93 -45.53 30.87
C SER A 838 26.64 -45.26 32.19
N GLY A 839 27.55 -46.16 32.60
CA GLY A 839 28.43 -46.01 33.75
C GLY A 839 28.30 -47.10 34.81
N GLU A 840 27.34 -48.02 34.69
CA GLU A 840 27.17 -49.16 35.60
C GLU A 840 28.38 -50.11 35.54
N MET A 841 28.75 -50.67 36.70
CA MET A 841 29.99 -51.42 36.93
C MET A 841 29.78 -52.62 37.85
N ASP A 842 30.58 -53.66 37.63
CA ASP A 842 30.87 -54.72 38.62
C ASP A 842 32.35 -55.10 38.48
N SER A 843 32.92 -55.68 39.52
CA SER A 843 34.33 -56.09 39.53
C SER A 843 34.55 -57.41 40.27
N ILE A 844 35.73 -57.99 40.05
CA ILE A 844 36.12 -59.28 40.62
C ILE A 844 37.63 -59.34 40.82
N TYR A 845 38.07 -59.97 41.92
CA TYR A 845 39.49 -60.19 42.16
C TYR A 845 39.99 -61.46 41.47
N ILE A 846 41.15 -61.37 40.84
CA ILE A 846 41.91 -62.50 40.28
C ILE A 846 43.13 -62.70 41.16
N TYR A 847 43.29 -63.90 41.70
CA TYR A 847 44.42 -64.32 42.53
C TYR A 847 45.30 -65.32 41.76
N VAL A 848 46.60 -65.07 41.75
CA VAL A 848 47.61 -65.90 41.09
C VAL A 848 48.54 -66.47 42.17
N PRO A 849 48.39 -67.76 42.55
CA PRO A 849 49.08 -68.35 43.69
C PRO A 849 50.58 -68.55 43.45
N GLY A 850 51.38 -68.42 44.52
CA GLY A 850 52.84 -68.62 44.49
C GLY A 850 53.30 -69.87 45.23
N THR A 851 54.39 -70.49 44.75
CA THR A 851 55.01 -71.70 45.33
C THR A 851 56.30 -71.37 46.09
N THR A 852 56.53 -71.99 47.25
CA THR A 852 57.65 -71.71 48.18
C THR A 852 58.04 -72.97 48.99
N PRO A 853 59.17 -73.00 49.76
CA PRO A 853 60.51 -72.42 49.51
C PRO A 853 61.70 -73.35 49.91
N THR A 854 62.94 -73.04 49.50
CA THR A 854 64.24 -73.39 50.17
C THR A 854 65.42 -72.58 49.52
N PRO A 855 66.66 -72.46 50.11
CA PRO A 855 67.20 -71.10 50.35
C PRO A 855 68.70 -70.79 50.04
N ALA A 856 69.03 -69.48 50.11
CA ALA A 856 70.34 -68.84 50.38
C ALA A 856 71.45 -68.89 49.29
N PRO A 857 72.52 -68.02 49.33
CA PRO A 857 72.88 -66.97 50.31
C PRO A 857 73.07 -65.52 49.74
N ALA A 858 73.65 -64.61 50.53
CA ALA A 858 73.86 -63.15 50.31
C ALA A 858 75.25 -62.83 49.63
N PRO A 859 75.76 -61.56 49.43
CA PRO A 859 75.52 -60.27 50.14
C PRO A 859 75.42 -58.97 49.27
N ALA A 860 75.58 -57.78 49.89
CA ALA A 860 75.48 -56.39 49.35
C ALA A 860 76.89 -55.73 49.09
N PRO A 861 77.14 -54.39 48.91
CA PRO A 861 76.29 -53.16 48.91
C PRO A 861 76.65 -52.03 47.87
N THR A 862 76.24 -50.76 48.12
CA THR A 862 76.68 -49.44 47.54
C THR A 862 76.33 -49.08 46.06
N VAL A 863 75.80 -47.91 45.61
CA VAL A 863 75.96 -46.43 45.88
C VAL A 863 77.17 -45.80 45.10
N PRO A 864 77.14 -44.60 44.43
CA PRO A 864 76.11 -43.54 44.19
C PRO A 864 75.99 -42.98 42.70
N ASN A 865 75.32 -41.82 42.53
CA ASN A 865 75.54 -40.60 41.67
C ASN A 865 76.72 -40.50 40.65
N GLN A 866 76.82 -39.56 39.68
CA GLN A 866 76.00 -38.42 39.12
C GLN A 866 76.56 -37.98 37.73
N GLU A 867 75.79 -37.24 36.92
CA GLU A 867 76.26 -36.27 35.88
C GLU A 867 77.24 -36.79 34.79
N GLU A 868 77.78 -36.04 33.81
CA GLU A 868 77.90 -34.58 33.57
C GLU A 868 77.94 -34.20 32.05
N THR A 869 77.46 -32.99 31.72
CA THR A 869 77.69 -32.10 30.53
C THR A 869 78.00 -32.61 29.10
N GLU A 870 77.24 -32.06 28.12
CA GLU A 870 77.64 -31.04 27.08
C GLU A 870 79.16 -30.77 26.79
N PRO A 871 79.58 -30.24 25.59
CA PRO A 871 78.84 -29.22 24.80
C PRO A 871 79.04 -29.11 23.24
N ASP A 872 78.28 -28.17 22.67
CA ASP A 872 78.65 -27.13 21.66
C ASP A 872 78.45 -27.24 20.11
N THR A 873 78.16 -26.04 19.55
CA THR A 873 78.12 -25.48 18.17
C THR A 873 78.04 -26.40 16.92
N THR A 874 77.09 -26.14 16.01
CA THR A 874 77.23 -25.11 14.95
C THR A 874 75.89 -24.70 14.27
N TYR A 875 75.85 -23.50 13.68
CA TYR A 875 74.81 -23.00 12.74
C TYR A 875 75.18 -23.39 11.28
N ASP A 876 74.31 -23.41 10.26
CA ASP A 876 73.43 -22.32 9.81
C ASP A 876 72.25 -22.74 8.87
N ASP A 877 71.34 -21.78 8.64
CA ASP A 877 70.19 -21.64 7.72
C ASP A 877 69.68 -22.85 6.87
N SER A 878 68.42 -23.25 7.08
CA SER A 878 67.32 -22.68 6.25
C SER A 878 65.90 -23.24 6.45
N SER A 879 64.94 -22.32 6.38
CA SER A 879 63.52 -22.48 5.97
C SER A 879 62.43 -22.95 6.97
N TYR A 880 61.24 -22.36 6.75
CA TYR A 880 59.87 -22.66 7.23
C TYR A 880 59.50 -22.52 8.73
N THR A 881 58.72 -21.46 8.98
CA THR A 881 57.82 -21.25 10.14
C THR A 881 56.54 -22.11 9.98
N HIS A 882 55.76 -22.45 11.01
CA HIS A 882 55.15 -21.54 11.99
C HIS A 882 54.71 -22.20 13.31
N ASN A 883 54.82 -21.42 14.40
CA ASN A 883 54.46 -21.83 15.76
C ASN A 883 52.95 -21.98 16.04
N ALA A 884 52.62 -22.88 16.98
CA ALA A 884 51.26 -23.14 17.45
C ALA A 884 50.64 -21.97 18.23
N LYS A 885 49.29 -21.93 18.29
CA LYS A 885 48.53 -21.08 19.23
C LYS A 885 47.65 -21.94 20.14
N GLN A 886 47.96 -21.90 21.44
CA GLN A 886 47.30 -22.70 22.48
C GLN A 886 45.79 -22.42 22.58
N SER A 887 44.97 -23.48 22.60
CA SER A 887 43.54 -23.40 22.89
C SER A 887 43.31 -23.26 24.40
N LYS A 888 42.71 -22.15 24.84
CA LYS A 888 42.45 -21.89 26.27
C LYS A 888 41.20 -22.65 26.75
N LYS A 889 41.35 -23.45 27.81
CA LYS A 889 40.26 -24.19 28.47
C LYS A 889 39.07 -23.26 28.81
N PRO A 890 37.80 -23.70 28.65
CA PRO A 890 36.63 -22.84 28.78
C PRO A 890 36.35 -22.43 30.24
N VAL A 891 36.40 -21.13 30.52
CA VAL A 891 36.23 -20.58 31.88
C VAL A 891 34.79 -20.12 32.13
N ARG A 892 34.19 -20.52 33.26
CA ARG A 892 32.85 -20.05 33.67
C ARG A 892 32.82 -18.52 33.87
N PRO A 893 31.71 -17.83 33.51
CA PRO A 893 31.60 -16.38 33.67
C PRO A 893 31.39 -15.97 35.12
N GLY A 894 31.88 -14.78 35.49
CA GLY A 894 31.76 -14.22 36.83
C GLY A 894 30.34 -13.81 37.23
N ASN A 895 30.17 -13.49 38.52
CA ASN A 895 28.89 -13.02 39.06
C ASN A 895 28.50 -11.63 38.53
N THR A 896 27.19 -11.39 38.40
CA THR A 896 26.61 -10.10 38.00
C THR A 896 25.47 -9.68 38.95
N ARG A 897 25.17 -8.38 39.04
CA ARG A 897 24.08 -7.82 39.86
C ARG A 897 23.26 -6.79 39.08
N VAL A 898 21.95 -6.75 39.33
CA VAL A 898 21.07 -5.67 38.86
C VAL A 898 21.48 -4.36 39.54
N LYS A 899 22.09 -3.45 38.78
CA LYS A 899 22.47 -2.10 39.22
C LYS A 899 21.21 -1.26 39.44
N LYS A 900 20.47 -0.96 38.38
CA LYS A 900 19.36 0.00 38.35
C LYS A 900 18.09 -0.65 37.79
N LEU A 901 16.92 -0.23 38.26
CA LEU A 901 15.61 -0.80 37.94
C LEU A 901 14.58 0.34 37.96
N LYS A 902 13.85 0.57 36.86
CA LYS A 902 12.81 1.62 36.74
C LYS A 902 11.55 1.07 36.07
N SER A 903 10.39 1.63 36.38
CA SER A 903 9.11 1.38 35.69
C SER A 903 8.64 2.67 35.02
N ILE A 904 8.40 2.65 33.69
CA ILE A 904 8.07 3.83 32.87
C ILE A 904 7.06 3.40 31.79
N LYS A 905 5.96 4.14 31.58
CA LYS A 905 4.93 3.94 30.52
C LYS A 905 4.75 2.46 30.07
N LYS A 906 4.15 1.60 30.92
CA LYS A 906 3.90 0.15 30.68
C LYS A 906 5.17 -0.72 30.40
N ARG A 907 6.39 -0.22 30.59
CA ARG A 907 7.67 -0.95 30.40
C ARG A 907 8.51 -0.96 31.67
N LEU A 908 9.27 -2.03 31.87
CA LEU A 908 10.24 -2.19 32.96
C LEU A 908 11.66 -2.15 32.41
N TRP A 909 12.46 -1.22 32.92
CA TRP A 909 13.87 -1.04 32.56
C TRP A 909 14.80 -1.67 33.60
N VAL A 910 15.78 -2.43 33.12
CA VAL A 910 16.77 -3.14 33.95
C VAL A 910 18.17 -2.80 33.46
N GLN A 911 19.10 -2.52 34.38
CA GLN A 911 20.53 -2.34 34.10
C GLN A 911 21.36 -3.19 35.08
N TRP A 912 22.45 -3.80 34.62
CA TRP A 912 23.29 -4.70 35.42
C TRP A 912 24.80 -4.42 35.32
N SER A 913 25.60 -5.12 36.11
CA SER A 913 27.06 -5.05 36.06
C SER A 913 27.64 -5.99 35.00
N LYS A 914 28.67 -5.54 34.29
CA LYS A 914 29.53 -6.41 33.47
C LYS A 914 30.16 -7.49 34.38
N ALA A 915 30.26 -8.71 33.87
CA ALA A 915 30.94 -9.82 34.53
C ALA A 915 32.20 -10.22 33.76
N LYS A 916 33.23 -10.70 34.47
CA LYS A 916 34.45 -11.25 33.84
C LYS A 916 34.07 -12.49 33.02
N ASN A 917 34.66 -12.65 31.83
CA ASN A 917 34.44 -13.75 30.88
C ASN A 917 32.99 -13.91 30.36
N ALA A 918 32.15 -12.87 30.46
CA ALA A 918 30.77 -12.90 29.98
C ALA A 918 30.63 -12.29 28.57
N LYS A 919 30.04 -13.03 27.63
CA LYS A 919 29.67 -12.58 26.28
C LYS A 919 28.18 -12.22 26.19
N TYR A 920 27.33 -12.89 26.98
CA TYR A 920 25.89 -12.65 27.05
C TYR A 920 25.41 -12.61 28.51
N TYR A 921 24.19 -12.13 28.70
CA TYR A 921 23.46 -12.13 29.97
C TYR A 921 22.05 -12.65 29.75
N GLN A 922 21.48 -13.33 30.74
CA GLN A 922 20.06 -13.70 30.74
C GLN A 922 19.36 -12.99 31.90
N VAL A 923 18.21 -12.37 31.61
CA VAL A 923 17.37 -11.67 32.59
C VAL A 923 16.04 -12.43 32.71
N ILE A 924 15.47 -12.55 33.91
CA ILE A 924 14.10 -13.07 34.10
C ILE A 924 13.30 -12.07 34.95
N VAL A 925 12.05 -11.84 34.55
CA VAL A 925 11.12 -10.89 35.17
C VAL A 925 9.83 -11.63 35.54
N ALA A 926 9.55 -11.79 36.83
CA ALA A 926 8.41 -12.55 37.32
C ALA A 926 7.52 -11.75 38.28
N THR A 927 6.27 -12.18 38.43
CA THR A 927 5.35 -11.58 39.41
C THR A 927 5.53 -12.15 40.82
N ASN A 928 6.28 -13.26 40.97
CA ASN A 928 6.63 -13.89 42.24
C ASN A 928 8.15 -14.04 42.46
N LYS A 929 8.57 -14.04 43.73
CA LYS A 929 9.98 -14.09 44.16
C LYS A 929 10.70 -15.40 43.79
N SER A 930 9.95 -16.50 43.62
CA SER A 930 10.45 -17.81 43.18
C SER A 930 10.62 -17.93 41.65
N PHE A 931 10.15 -16.95 40.87
CA PHE A 931 10.21 -16.92 39.41
C PHE A 931 9.44 -18.04 38.69
N THR A 932 8.50 -18.72 39.36
CA THR A 932 7.68 -19.79 38.74
C THR A 932 6.53 -19.25 37.87
N LYS A 933 6.13 -17.97 38.01
CA LYS A 933 5.13 -17.32 37.14
C LYS A 933 5.66 -15.97 36.63
N GLY A 934 6.27 -15.99 35.43
CA GLY A 934 6.96 -14.82 34.86
C GLY A 934 7.48 -14.97 33.43
N LEU A 935 7.85 -13.82 32.84
CA LEU A 935 8.51 -13.72 31.55
C LEU A 935 9.98 -14.14 31.67
N LYS A 936 10.34 -15.25 31.04
CA LYS A 936 11.74 -15.66 30.82
C LYS A 936 12.33 -14.78 29.72
N GLY A 937 13.33 -13.96 30.04
CA GLY A 937 14.06 -13.17 29.04
C GLY A 937 15.12 -14.00 28.31
N GLY A 938 15.43 -13.57 27.08
CA GLY A 938 16.44 -14.20 26.23
C GLY A 938 17.90 -13.90 26.63
N LYS A 939 18.82 -14.32 25.76
CA LYS A 939 20.24 -13.93 25.83
C LYS A 939 20.38 -12.50 25.30
N LEU A 940 21.04 -11.63 26.06
CA LEU A 940 21.28 -10.22 25.73
C LEU A 940 22.79 -9.93 25.77
N THR A 941 23.32 -9.21 24.77
CA THR A 941 24.74 -8.80 24.71
C THR A 941 25.04 -7.56 25.55
N GLY A 942 24.07 -6.64 25.67
CA GLY A 942 24.20 -5.39 26.40
C GLY A 942 24.17 -5.51 27.94
N LEU A 943 24.31 -4.37 28.62
CA LEU A 943 24.22 -4.24 30.08
C LEU A 943 22.92 -3.56 30.57
N ARG A 944 21.97 -3.35 29.65
CA ARG A 944 20.65 -2.75 29.87
C ARG A 944 19.60 -3.47 29.02
N GLY A 945 18.35 -3.48 29.44
CA GLY A 945 17.24 -4.09 28.71
C GLY A 945 15.86 -3.64 29.20
N TRP A 946 14.83 -3.92 28.40
CA TRP A 946 13.44 -3.53 28.64
C TRP A 946 12.50 -4.73 28.50
N CYS A 947 11.35 -4.73 29.19
CA CYS A 947 10.24 -5.65 28.91
C CYS A 947 8.87 -4.98 29.10
N LYS A 948 7.84 -5.44 28.38
CA LYS A 948 6.44 -4.99 28.55
C LYS A 948 5.88 -5.57 29.87
N ILE A 949 5.15 -4.76 30.65
CA ILE A 949 4.59 -5.14 31.96
C ILE A 949 3.18 -4.57 32.19
N LYS A 950 2.37 -5.23 33.04
CA LYS A 950 1.05 -4.73 33.44
C LYS A 950 1.18 -3.71 34.59
N ARG A 951 0.44 -2.60 34.54
CA ARG A 951 0.44 -1.54 35.56
C ARG A 951 -0.09 -2.05 36.92
N LYS A 952 0.18 -1.29 38.00
CA LYS A 952 -0.22 -1.58 39.39
C LYS A 952 0.31 -2.91 39.99
N LYS A 953 1.00 -3.77 39.23
CA LYS A 953 1.59 -5.04 39.71
C LYS A 953 3.01 -4.87 40.29
N THR A 954 3.41 -5.85 41.10
CA THR A 954 4.79 -6.00 41.61
C THR A 954 5.55 -7.00 40.74
N TYR A 955 6.81 -6.70 40.45
CA TYR A 955 7.72 -7.56 39.70
C TYR A 955 9.04 -7.79 40.45
N TYR A 956 9.61 -8.98 40.24
CA TYR A 956 10.91 -9.43 40.71
C TYR A 956 11.82 -9.68 39.50
N VAL A 957 13.07 -9.23 39.58
CA VAL A 957 14.04 -9.29 38.48
C VAL A 957 15.37 -9.88 38.97
N ARG A 958 15.91 -10.84 38.20
CA ARG A 958 17.28 -11.37 38.39
C ARG A 958 18.01 -11.50 37.06
N VAL A 959 19.34 -11.47 37.09
CA VAL A 959 20.23 -11.59 35.93
C VAL A 959 21.33 -12.61 36.19
N ARG A 960 21.79 -13.32 35.15
CA ARG A 960 23.02 -14.14 35.17
C ARG A 960 23.87 -13.90 33.93
N ALA A 961 25.15 -14.17 34.03
CA ALA A 961 26.11 -14.07 32.92
C ALA A 961 26.26 -15.42 32.17
N ILE A 962 26.69 -15.36 30.91
CA ILE A 962 26.97 -16.52 30.05
C ILE A 962 28.26 -16.23 29.26
N SER A 963 29.18 -17.19 29.17
CA SER A 963 30.43 -17.05 28.39
C SER A 963 30.18 -17.09 26.87
N SER A 964 31.23 -16.82 26.08
CA SER A 964 31.22 -17.10 24.63
C SER A 964 31.02 -18.59 24.34
N THR A 965 31.57 -19.46 25.19
CA THR A 965 31.43 -20.93 25.13
C THR A 965 30.13 -21.47 25.75
N GLY A 966 29.12 -20.61 25.98
CA GLY A 966 27.81 -21.01 26.50
C GLY A 966 27.75 -21.37 27.99
N LEU A 967 28.88 -21.45 28.71
CA LEU A 967 28.90 -21.74 30.16
C LEU A 967 28.14 -20.67 30.95
N VAL A 968 27.27 -21.12 31.85
CA VAL A 968 26.30 -20.27 32.54
C VAL A 968 26.72 -19.97 33.98
N GLY A 969 26.66 -18.70 34.38
CA GLY A 969 26.98 -18.22 35.72
C GLY A 969 25.81 -18.27 36.71
N LYS A 970 26.10 -18.03 38.00
CA LYS A 970 25.09 -17.99 39.06
C LYS A 970 24.11 -16.81 38.87
N TRP A 971 22.86 -17.00 39.31
CA TRP A 971 21.83 -15.95 39.34
C TRP A 971 22.15 -14.87 40.38
N SER A 972 21.91 -13.61 40.02
CA SER A 972 21.94 -12.49 40.98
C SER A 972 20.86 -12.65 42.05
N LYS A 973 21.08 -12.02 43.22
CA LYS A 973 19.98 -11.69 44.15
C LYS A 973 18.87 -10.95 43.38
N ALA A 974 17.61 -11.25 43.69
CA ALA A 974 16.45 -10.67 43.01
C ALA A 974 16.16 -9.25 43.52
N LYS A 975 15.92 -8.28 42.63
CA LYS A 975 15.38 -6.96 42.98
C LYS A 975 13.87 -6.90 42.75
N LYS A 976 13.14 -6.30 43.69
CA LYS A 976 11.69 -6.06 43.66
C LYS A 976 11.39 -4.63 43.18
N ILE A 977 10.29 -4.44 42.46
CA ILE A 977 9.73 -3.12 42.13
C ILE A 977 8.20 -3.19 42.05
N LYS A 978 7.51 -2.15 42.53
CA LYS A 978 6.06 -1.95 42.36
C LYS A 978 5.85 -0.92 41.24
N CYS A 979 5.04 -1.27 40.24
CA CYS A 979 4.84 -0.44 39.04
C CYS A 979 3.64 0.49 39.22
N LYS A 980 3.83 1.79 38.96
CA LYS A 980 2.77 2.81 38.94
C LYS A 980 1.89 2.71 37.68
#